data_AF-A0AB39Q781-F1
#
_entry.id   AF-A0AB39Q781-F1
#
_cell.length_a   1.000
_cell.length_b   1.000
_cell.length_c   1.000
_cell.angle_alpha   90.00
_cell.angle_beta   90.00
_cell.angle_gamma   90.00
#
_symmetry.space_group_name_H-M   'P 1'
#
loop_
_entity.id
_entity.type
_entity.pdbx_description
1 polymer ?
#
loop_
_entity_poly.entity_id
_entity_poly.type
_entity_poly.pdbx_seq_one_letter_code
_entity_poly.pdbx_strand_id
1 'polypeptide(L)'
;MSTRPAPPVSGALSPAGHPDEGLWVRRYHPVRDPQLRLVCFPHAGGAATAFVSLARGLGETVEVLAVQYPGRQDRRHEPFIPSVAGLVEQVLPELGRWTDRPLALFGHSMGATVAFEVARRLRDLDAGLPVHLLVSGRRAPTVRRRDVAHLLDDEALIAEVAGLEGTDAAVLQDEELLRMALPAIRNDYRAAGTYEYVPGRALDCPVTVLTGDRDPNVPLEEARAWQTLTTGPFALHAFPGGHFYLNDRIDDVCRTVTRALTDTVAGRTAAVRSAAQRPAAQRPTGRPEHAASPADAAETARRIRGSARADDSPVTSFEGVTDWLAERLRAGHFDVSRIPFGELRGWSSHPGTGNLQHASGRFFTVEGLHVRTDRMPERGWAQPIIVQPEVGLLGIVAREIDGVLHFLMQAKMEPGNVNVLQVSPTVQATRSNFTGVHRGRHIRFLDLFMGPGKARVLVDSIQSEQADWFLAKRNRNMIVELAPDDDLDIGEDFRWLTLGQIRRLLRLDNVVNMDARSILACLPTAGADAEASDPVHRSWFGSPAHARHTAAEFLTWFTGVRAMRELVQNRVPLDSVKEHGWYRAPDEIAHESGRHFRVMAAEVTASNREVASWTQPLIEPRVPGLMALLVKPIDGVLHALVQARVDVGHLNVAELAPTVQCRPLEHTGPGGAPYPPYLEQVESAPADRFRYDAVQSEEGGRFFHAQNRYAIVEVPPDFPEDAPDDFAWLTLGQLSGLLAHGNYLNIELRTLLACAHTLY
;
A
#
# COMPACT_ATOMS: atom_id res chain seq x y z
N MET A 1 5.55 -8.40 -62.68
CA MET A 1 6.79 -7.64 -62.46
C MET A 1 6.56 -6.62 -61.36
N SER A 2 7.50 -6.55 -60.41
CA SER A 2 7.70 -5.51 -59.40
C SER A 2 6.71 -5.43 -58.23
N THR A 3 7.04 -6.20 -57.20
CA THR A 3 6.96 -5.82 -55.79
C THR A 3 7.59 -4.43 -55.57
N ARG A 4 6.99 -3.63 -54.67
CA ARG A 4 7.64 -2.46 -54.05
C ARG A 4 7.60 -2.63 -52.52
N PRO A 5 8.69 -2.27 -51.82
CA PRO A 5 8.94 -2.67 -50.44
C PRO A 5 8.33 -1.71 -49.42
N ALA A 6 8.02 -2.24 -48.24
CA ALA A 6 7.65 -1.47 -47.05
C ALA A 6 8.86 -0.65 -46.54
N PRO A 7 8.65 0.54 -45.95
CA PRO A 7 9.72 1.36 -45.41
C PRO A 7 10.28 0.76 -44.10
N PRO A 8 11.55 1.05 -43.75
CA PRO A 8 12.17 0.54 -42.54
C PRO A 8 11.62 1.25 -41.30
N VAL A 9 11.16 0.46 -40.33
CA VAL A 9 10.81 0.93 -38.98
C VAL A 9 12.12 1.19 -38.23
N SER A 10 12.57 2.44 -38.27
CA SER A 10 13.51 3.01 -37.32
C SER A 10 12.66 3.63 -36.19
N GLY A 11 12.69 2.99 -35.02
CA GLY A 11 12.00 3.47 -33.82
C GLY A 11 12.99 3.46 -32.66
N ALA A 12 13.63 4.60 -32.44
CA ALA A 12 14.41 4.86 -31.24
C ALA A 12 13.51 4.73 -30.00
N LEU A 13 13.94 3.93 -29.02
CA LEU A 13 13.35 3.88 -27.68
C LEU A 13 13.51 5.26 -27.02
N SER A 14 12.41 6.03 -26.97
CA SER A 14 12.32 7.23 -26.13
C SER A 14 11.83 6.84 -24.74
N PRO A 15 12.37 7.43 -23.66
CA PRO A 15 12.03 7.08 -22.29
C PRO A 15 10.72 7.77 -21.88
N ALA A 16 9.63 7.02 -21.86
CA ALA A 16 8.33 7.46 -21.36
C ALA A 16 8.13 6.98 -19.91
N GLY A 17 7.59 7.88 -19.07
CA GLY A 17 7.40 7.68 -17.62
C GLY A 17 6.49 6.52 -17.22
N HIS A 18 6.72 6.01 -16.00
CA HIS A 18 6.15 4.78 -15.42
C HIS A 18 4.59 4.69 -15.44
N PRO A 19 4.02 3.67 -16.11
CA PRO A 19 2.61 3.25 -15.97
C PRO A 19 2.47 1.98 -15.09
N ASP A 20 1.27 1.76 -14.52
CA ASP A 20 0.72 0.57 -13.82
C ASP A 20 1.68 -0.51 -13.31
N GLU A 21 1.55 -0.99 -12.07
CA GLU A 21 2.08 -2.32 -11.72
C GLU A 21 1.25 -3.36 -12.49
N GLY A 22 1.70 -3.71 -13.71
CA GLY A 22 0.95 -4.57 -14.61
C GLY A 22 0.69 -5.95 -13.97
N LEU A 23 -0.38 -6.61 -14.43
CA LEU A 23 -0.92 -7.84 -13.85
C LEU A 23 0.09 -8.99 -13.70
N TRP A 24 1.26 -8.92 -14.33
CA TRP A 24 2.28 -9.96 -14.35
C TRP A 24 3.26 -9.98 -13.19
N VAL A 25 3.50 -8.88 -12.48
CA VAL A 25 4.55 -8.80 -11.44
C VAL A 25 3.93 -8.43 -10.08
N ARG A 26 4.34 -9.11 -9.01
CA ARG A 26 3.94 -8.85 -7.61
C ARG A 26 5.18 -8.54 -6.78
N ARG A 27 5.06 -7.58 -5.87
CA ARG A 27 6.11 -7.15 -4.94
C ARG A 27 5.61 -7.35 -3.50
N TYR A 28 6.04 -8.43 -2.85
CA TYR A 28 5.59 -8.76 -1.49
C TYR A 28 6.43 -8.07 -0.40
N HIS A 29 7.68 -7.72 -0.72
CA HIS A 29 8.60 -6.97 0.15
C HIS A 29 9.32 -5.92 -0.71
N PRO A 30 8.64 -4.82 -1.09
CA PRO A 30 9.22 -3.80 -1.96
C PRO A 30 10.42 -3.14 -1.27
N VAL A 31 11.50 -2.93 -2.03
CA VAL A 31 12.72 -2.31 -1.55
C VAL A 31 12.82 -0.91 -2.14
N ARG A 32 13.16 0.07 -1.30
CA ARG A 32 13.15 1.50 -1.67
C ARG A 32 14.25 1.87 -2.67
N ASP A 33 15.44 1.29 -2.53
CA ASP A 33 16.58 1.48 -3.44
C ASP A 33 17.32 0.15 -3.65
N PRO A 34 16.76 -0.77 -4.45
CA PRO A 34 17.40 -2.06 -4.64
C PRO A 34 18.71 -1.89 -5.40
N GLN A 35 19.77 -2.51 -4.88
CA GLN A 35 21.03 -2.63 -5.61
C GLN A 35 20.88 -3.57 -6.81
N LEU A 36 19.91 -4.49 -6.73
CA LEU A 36 19.59 -5.47 -7.75
C LEU A 36 18.11 -5.90 -7.62
N ARG A 37 17.46 -6.20 -8.74
CA ARG A 37 16.12 -6.81 -8.77
C ARG A 37 16.20 -8.28 -9.14
N LEU A 38 15.50 -9.13 -8.41
CA LEU A 38 15.40 -10.57 -8.64
C LEU A 38 13.99 -10.92 -9.14
N VAL A 39 13.85 -11.26 -10.43
CA VAL A 39 12.57 -11.69 -10.99
C VAL A 39 12.38 -13.18 -10.72
N CYS A 40 11.31 -13.52 -10.00
CA CYS A 40 11.04 -14.89 -9.56
C CYS A 40 9.90 -15.53 -10.36
N PHE A 41 10.15 -16.70 -10.95
CA PHE A 41 9.20 -17.44 -11.79
C PHE A 41 8.66 -18.69 -11.06
N PRO A 42 7.34 -18.78 -10.79
CA PRO A 42 6.78 -19.89 -10.02
C PRO A 42 6.90 -21.26 -10.72
N HIS A 43 6.83 -22.32 -9.91
CA HIS A 43 6.71 -23.71 -10.36
C HIS A 43 5.33 -24.01 -10.97
N ALA A 44 5.15 -25.20 -11.53
CA ALA A 44 3.88 -25.61 -12.14
C ALA A 44 2.73 -25.61 -11.13
N GLY A 45 1.63 -24.92 -11.44
CA GLY A 45 0.50 -24.73 -10.52
C GLY A 45 0.74 -23.64 -9.45
N GLY A 46 1.98 -23.19 -9.27
CA GLY A 46 2.34 -22.16 -8.30
C GLY A 46 1.87 -20.75 -8.69
N ALA A 47 1.82 -19.87 -7.70
CA ALA A 47 1.50 -18.45 -7.84
C ALA A 47 2.68 -17.58 -7.34
N ALA A 48 2.61 -16.27 -7.54
CA ALA A 48 3.66 -15.35 -7.08
C ALA A 48 3.88 -15.43 -5.57
N THR A 49 2.86 -15.80 -4.78
CA THR A 49 2.95 -15.99 -3.33
C THR A 49 3.96 -17.04 -2.89
N ALA A 50 4.38 -17.97 -3.76
CA ALA A 50 5.43 -18.94 -3.47
C ALA A 50 6.78 -18.27 -3.13
N PHE A 51 6.96 -16.98 -3.47
CA PHE A 51 8.18 -16.23 -3.21
C PHE A 51 8.09 -15.26 -2.03
N VAL A 52 7.01 -15.28 -1.24
CA VAL A 52 6.88 -14.39 -0.06
C VAL A 52 8.03 -14.61 0.92
N SER A 53 8.30 -15.87 1.29
CA SER A 53 9.37 -16.19 2.24
C SER A 53 10.76 -15.87 1.69
N LEU A 54 10.98 -16.09 0.39
CA LEU A 54 12.22 -15.69 -0.29
C LEU A 54 12.40 -14.18 -0.29
N ALA A 55 11.35 -13.43 -0.63
CA ALA A 55 11.35 -11.97 -0.64
C ALA A 55 11.62 -11.39 0.76
N ARG A 56 11.13 -12.03 1.82
CA ARG A 56 11.43 -11.66 3.20
C ARG A 56 12.89 -11.93 3.58
N GLY A 57 13.42 -13.08 3.18
CA GLY A 57 14.76 -13.53 3.61
C GLY A 57 15.93 -12.89 2.86
N LEU A 58 15.73 -12.31 1.68
CA LEU A 58 16.80 -11.63 0.91
C LEU A 58 17.11 -10.20 1.41
N GLY A 59 16.32 -9.65 2.33
CA GLY A 59 16.60 -8.36 2.98
C GLY A 59 16.45 -7.13 2.08
N GLU A 60 16.96 -5.99 2.55
CA GLU A 60 16.69 -4.66 1.97
C GLU A 60 17.53 -4.26 0.75
N THR A 61 18.38 -5.15 0.22
CA THR A 61 19.26 -4.82 -0.91
C THR A 61 18.84 -5.45 -2.23
N VAL A 62 18.00 -6.50 -2.18
CA VAL A 62 17.48 -7.23 -3.34
C VAL A 62 15.97 -7.10 -3.37
N GLU A 63 15.43 -6.44 -4.39
CA GLU A 63 13.99 -6.40 -4.60
C GLU A 63 13.52 -7.65 -5.34
N VAL A 64 12.60 -8.41 -4.73
CA VAL A 64 11.98 -9.57 -5.38
C VAL A 64 10.74 -9.16 -6.18
N LEU A 65 10.77 -9.46 -7.48
CA LEU A 65 9.69 -9.27 -8.44
C LEU A 65 9.08 -10.64 -8.78
N ALA A 66 8.03 -11.05 -8.09
CA ALA A 66 7.43 -12.37 -8.27
C ALA A 66 6.41 -12.36 -9.43
N VAL A 67 6.60 -13.24 -10.42
CA VAL A 67 5.72 -13.33 -11.59
C VAL A 67 4.42 -14.05 -11.26
N GLN A 68 3.29 -13.45 -11.64
CA GLN A 68 1.94 -14.01 -11.48
C GLN A 68 1.40 -14.47 -12.84
N TYR A 69 1.43 -15.77 -13.14
CA TYR A 69 0.88 -16.30 -14.40
C TYR A 69 -0.66 -16.14 -14.48
N PRO A 70 -1.25 -16.04 -15.68
CA PRO A 70 -2.70 -16.10 -15.88
C PRO A 70 -3.32 -17.37 -15.30
N GLY A 71 -4.58 -17.27 -14.86
CA GLY A 71 -5.31 -18.39 -14.26
C GLY A 71 -4.87 -18.70 -12.83
N ARG A 72 -4.32 -17.73 -12.10
CA ARG A 72 -3.91 -17.88 -10.69
C ARG A 72 -4.45 -16.73 -9.86
N GLN A 73 -4.92 -17.02 -8.64
CA GLN A 73 -5.30 -16.01 -7.64
C GLN A 73 -6.21 -14.90 -8.20
N ASP A 74 -5.74 -13.65 -8.22
CA ASP A 74 -6.44 -12.48 -8.74
C ASP A 74 -6.59 -12.49 -10.28
N ARG A 75 -5.78 -13.29 -10.97
CA ARG A 75 -5.86 -13.58 -12.41
C ARG A 75 -6.57 -14.90 -12.73
N ARG A 76 -7.30 -15.53 -11.79
CA ARG A 76 -7.94 -16.86 -11.98
C ARG A 76 -8.93 -16.94 -13.15
N HIS A 77 -9.50 -15.80 -13.54
CA HIS A 77 -10.47 -15.71 -14.65
C HIS A 77 -9.81 -15.60 -16.02
N GLU A 78 -8.50 -15.35 -16.07
CA GLU A 78 -7.77 -15.26 -17.33
C GLU A 78 -7.47 -16.66 -17.91
N PRO A 79 -7.52 -16.83 -19.24
CA PRO A 79 -7.14 -18.08 -19.88
C PRO A 79 -5.70 -18.47 -19.56
N PHE A 80 -5.49 -19.76 -19.29
CA PHE A 80 -4.15 -20.30 -19.08
C PHE A 80 -3.31 -20.24 -20.36
N ILE A 81 -1.99 -20.10 -20.20
CA ILE A 81 -1.04 -20.16 -21.32
C ILE A 81 -0.41 -21.55 -21.36
N PRO A 82 -0.61 -22.35 -22.43
CA PRO A 82 -0.26 -23.77 -22.43
C PRO A 82 1.17 -24.07 -22.91
N SER A 83 2.06 -23.07 -23.01
CA SER A 83 3.43 -23.25 -23.47
C SER A 83 4.42 -22.30 -22.80
N VAL A 84 5.67 -22.76 -22.61
CA VAL A 84 6.77 -21.91 -22.11
C VAL A 84 7.03 -20.74 -23.05
N ALA A 85 6.98 -20.96 -24.37
CA ALA A 85 7.16 -19.89 -25.35
C ALA A 85 6.11 -18.78 -25.18
N GLY A 86 4.83 -19.13 -25.01
CA GLY A 86 3.76 -18.16 -24.78
C GLY A 86 3.92 -17.42 -23.44
N LEU A 87 4.38 -18.10 -22.38
CA LEU A 87 4.67 -17.46 -21.10
C LEU A 87 5.80 -16.43 -21.23
N VAL A 88 6.87 -16.78 -21.95
CA VAL A 88 8.02 -15.89 -22.23
C VAL A 88 7.58 -14.68 -23.07
N GLU A 89 6.80 -14.90 -24.13
CA GLU A 89 6.31 -13.83 -25.02
C GLU A 89 5.48 -12.78 -24.28
N GLN A 90 4.68 -13.20 -23.30
CA GLN A 90 3.82 -12.28 -22.55
C GLN A 90 4.53 -11.64 -21.35
N VAL A 91 5.45 -12.33 -20.68
CA VAL A 91 6.16 -11.77 -19.52
C VAL A 91 7.29 -10.82 -19.95
N LEU A 92 7.95 -11.07 -21.08
CA LEU A 92 9.15 -10.32 -21.48
C LEU A 92 8.89 -8.81 -21.66
N PRO A 93 7.81 -8.34 -22.32
CA PRO A 93 7.50 -6.91 -22.40
C PRO A 93 7.28 -6.27 -21.03
N GLU A 94 6.68 -7.02 -20.10
CA GLU A 94 6.39 -6.56 -18.74
C GLU A 94 7.66 -6.36 -17.90
N LEU A 95 8.74 -7.08 -18.23
CA LEU A 95 10.05 -6.94 -17.59
C LEU A 95 10.81 -5.69 -18.06
N GLY A 96 10.48 -5.13 -19.22
CA GLY A 96 11.20 -4.00 -19.82
C GLY A 96 11.24 -2.75 -18.95
N ARG A 97 10.24 -2.54 -18.08
CA ARG A 97 10.19 -1.42 -17.12
C ARG A 97 10.97 -1.63 -15.82
N TRP A 98 11.55 -2.82 -15.63
CA TRP A 98 12.27 -3.20 -14.42
C TRP A 98 13.80 -3.32 -14.64
N THR A 99 14.28 -2.89 -15.81
CA THR A 99 15.69 -2.98 -16.24
C THR A 99 16.53 -1.75 -15.87
N ASP A 100 15.97 -0.76 -15.17
CA ASP A 100 16.69 0.41 -14.64
C ASP A 100 17.69 0.07 -13.52
N ARG A 101 17.68 -1.18 -13.04
CA ARG A 101 18.64 -1.75 -12.09
C ARG A 101 19.19 -3.08 -12.62
N PRO A 102 20.35 -3.55 -12.12
CA PRO A 102 20.82 -4.89 -12.39
C PRO A 102 19.70 -5.91 -12.16
N LEU A 103 19.37 -6.70 -13.18
CA LEU A 103 18.25 -7.64 -13.15
C LEU A 103 18.77 -9.07 -13.13
N ALA A 104 18.54 -9.81 -12.05
CA ALA A 104 18.77 -11.25 -11.97
C ALA A 104 17.43 -11.98 -12.08
N LEU A 105 17.49 -13.25 -12.49
CA LEU A 105 16.31 -14.10 -12.62
C LEU A 105 16.43 -15.31 -11.69
N PHE A 106 15.35 -15.70 -11.03
CA PHE A 106 15.23 -16.91 -10.23
C PHE A 106 14.02 -17.71 -10.72
N GLY A 107 14.15 -19.01 -10.92
CA GLY A 107 12.99 -19.85 -11.22
C GLY A 107 13.08 -21.19 -10.51
N HIS A 108 11.93 -21.73 -10.08
CA HIS A 108 11.84 -23.05 -9.49
C HIS A 108 11.04 -24.01 -10.39
N SER A 109 11.54 -25.23 -10.59
CA SER A 109 10.92 -26.28 -11.42
C SER A 109 10.55 -25.77 -12.84
N MET A 110 9.28 -25.74 -13.24
CA MET A 110 8.86 -25.14 -14.51
C MET A 110 9.37 -23.69 -14.66
N GLY A 111 9.28 -22.90 -13.59
CA GLY A 111 9.73 -21.51 -13.57
C GLY A 111 11.21 -21.34 -13.88
N ALA A 112 12.07 -22.33 -13.57
CA ALA A 112 13.48 -22.30 -13.97
C ALA A 112 13.65 -22.37 -15.50
N THR A 113 12.76 -23.10 -16.18
CA THR A 113 12.75 -23.19 -17.65
C THR A 113 12.27 -21.87 -18.26
N VAL A 114 11.23 -21.25 -17.68
CA VAL A 114 10.74 -19.93 -18.10
C VAL A 114 11.82 -18.87 -17.88
N ALA A 115 12.45 -18.83 -16.71
CA ALA A 115 13.52 -17.90 -16.37
C ALA A 115 14.71 -18.00 -17.35
N PHE A 116 15.08 -19.22 -17.76
CA PHE A 116 16.15 -19.44 -18.73
C PHE A 116 15.81 -18.92 -20.12
N GLU A 117 14.61 -19.19 -20.63
CA GLU A 117 14.20 -18.68 -21.95
C GLU A 117 14.02 -17.15 -21.93
N VAL A 118 13.54 -16.58 -20.83
CA VAL A 118 13.58 -15.12 -20.61
C VAL A 118 15.03 -14.61 -20.62
N ALA A 119 15.96 -15.28 -19.95
CA ALA A 119 17.38 -14.90 -19.93
C ALA A 119 17.99 -14.86 -21.34
N ARG A 120 17.68 -15.87 -22.18
CA ARG A 120 18.15 -15.93 -23.57
C ARG A 120 17.61 -14.75 -24.39
N ARG A 121 16.32 -14.45 -24.25
CA ARG A 121 15.69 -13.33 -24.95
C ARG A 121 16.22 -11.98 -24.48
N LEU A 122 16.40 -11.78 -23.17
CA LEU A 122 16.98 -10.55 -22.63
C LEU A 122 18.42 -10.34 -23.12
N ARG A 123 19.25 -11.38 -23.14
CA ARG A 123 20.62 -11.31 -23.70
C ARG A 123 20.63 -10.87 -25.16
N ASP A 124 19.69 -11.39 -25.96
CA ASP A 124 19.59 -11.04 -27.38
C ASP A 124 19.13 -9.58 -27.60
N LEU A 125 18.46 -8.99 -26.61
CA LEU A 125 18.04 -7.58 -26.60
C LEU A 125 19.11 -6.64 -26.01
N ASP A 126 19.83 -7.08 -24.98
CA ASP A 126 20.89 -6.34 -24.31
C ASP A 126 21.97 -7.30 -23.79
N ALA A 127 23.20 -7.15 -24.28
CA ALA A 127 24.34 -7.98 -23.90
C ALA A 127 24.70 -7.89 -22.39
N GLY A 128 24.19 -6.90 -21.67
CA GLY A 128 24.40 -6.71 -20.24
C GLY A 128 23.42 -7.44 -19.31
N LEU A 129 22.36 -8.07 -19.86
CA LEU A 129 21.23 -8.66 -19.12
C LEU A 129 20.98 -10.15 -19.46
N PRO A 130 20.44 -10.95 -18.51
CA PRO A 130 20.37 -10.65 -17.09
C PRO A 130 21.77 -10.64 -16.45
N VAL A 131 21.89 -10.06 -15.25
CA VAL A 131 23.20 -10.02 -14.57
C VAL A 131 23.53 -11.33 -13.85
N HIS A 132 22.54 -12.18 -13.59
CA HIS A 132 22.69 -13.51 -13.00
C HIS A 132 21.43 -14.35 -13.30
N LEU A 133 21.59 -15.65 -13.53
CA LEU A 133 20.48 -16.61 -13.60
C LEU A 133 20.60 -17.64 -12.48
N LEU A 134 19.58 -17.71 -11.61
CA LEU A 134 19.45 -18.73 -10.57
C LEU A 134 18.35 -19.71 -10.97
N VAL A 135 18.67 -21.00 -11.02
CA VAL A 135 17.73 -22.07 -11.38
C VAL A 135 17.63 -23.06 -10.24
N SER A 136 16.40 -23.40 -9.87
CA SER A 136 16.11 -24.24 -8.72
C SER A 136 15.25 -25.44 -9.11
N GLY A 137 15.61 -26.64 -8.65
CA GLY A 137 14.77 -27.84 -8.80
C GLY A 137 14.43 -28.17 -10.26
N ARG A 138 15.36 -27.95 -11.20
CA ARG A 138 15.14 -28.26 -12.62
C ARG A 138 16.42 -28.74 -13.30
N ARG A 139 16.30 -29.82 -14.07
CA ARG A 139 17.33 -30.34 -14.98
C ARG A 139 17.69 -29.32 -16.06
N ALA A 140 18.89 -29.38 -16.61
CA ALA A 140 19.26 -28.51 -17.73
C ALA A 140 18.39 -28.80 -18.97
N PRO A 141 17.95 -27.78 -19.73
CA PRO A 141 17.19 -27.93 -20.98
C PRO A 141 17.86 -28.84 -22.04
N THR A 142 19.18 -29.03 -21.95
CA THR A 142 19.95 -29.95 -22.82
C THR A 142 19.70 -31.43 -22.49
N VAL A 143 19.24 -31.75 -21.29
CA VAL A 143 18.91 -33.11 -20.85
C VAL A 143 17.47 -33.41 -21.24
N ARG A 144 17.29 -34.22 -22.28
CA ARG A 144 15.96 -34.61 -22.76
C ARG A 144 15.38 -35.72 -21.90
N ARG A 145 14.23 -35.46 -21.29
CA ARG A 145 13.39 -36.47 -20.65
C ARG A 145 11.96 -36.25 -21.09
N ARG A 146 11.29 -37.33 -21.51
CA ARG A 146 9.87 -37.26 -21.87
C ARG A 146 9.06 -37.09 -20.58
N ASP A 147 8.35 -35.97 -20.48
CA ASP A 147 7.46 -35.68 -19.37
C ASP A 147 6.01 -35.80 -19.87
N VAL A 148 5.32 -36.81 -19.36
CA VAL A 148 3.96 -37.18 -19.79
C VAL A 148 2.93 -36.93 -18.69
N ALA A 149 3.31 -36.27 -17.59
CA ALA A 149 2.41 -36.09 -16.45
C ALA A 149 1.11 -35.35 -16.83
N HIS A 150 1.16 -34.43 -17.81
CA HIS A 150 -0.03 -33.74 -18.33
C HIS A 150 -1.01 -34.64 -19.12
N LEU A 151 -0.58 -35.83 -19.53
CA LEU A 151 -1.39 -36.84 -20.23
C LEU A 151 -2.03 -37.84 -19.27
N LEU A 152 -1.65 -37.82 -17.99
CA LEU A 152 -2.28 -38.62 -16.95
C LEU A 152 -3.72 -38.17 -16.72
N ASP A 153 -4.59 -39.07 -16.25
CA ASP A 153 -5.87 -38.68 -15.69
C ASP A 153 -5.68 -37.84 -14.40
N ASP A 154 -6.77 -37.28 -13.87
CA ASP A 154 -6.67 -36.40 -12.69
C ASP A 154 -6.14 -37.14 -11.47
N GLU A 155 -6.56 -38.39 -11.24
CA GLU A 155 -6.10 -39.20 -10.09
C GLU A 155 -4.59 -39.46 -10.14
N ALA A 156 -4.07 -39.87 -11.29
CA ALA A 156 -2.63 -40.13 -11.46
C ALA A 156 -1.81 -38.83 -11.46
N LEU A 157 -2.34 -37.71 -11.95
CA LEU A 157 -1.68 -36.41 -11.87
C LEU A 157 -1.60 -35.90 -10.41
N ILE A 158 -2.67 -36.11 -9.63
CA ILE A 158 -2.67 -35.80 -8.19
C ILE A 158 -1.63 -36.65 -7.46
N ALA A 159 -1.57 -37.95 -7.75
CA ALA A 159 -0.59 -38.85 -7.14
C ALA A 159 0.86 -38.46 -7.48
N GLU A 160 1.11 -38.05 -8.72
CA GLU A 160 2.41 -37.53 -9.18
C GLU A 160 2.81 -36.27 -8.40
N VAL A 161 1.88 -35.32 -8.22
CA VAL A 161 2.11 -34.08 -7.45
C VAL A 161 2.33 -34.38 -5.97
N ALA A 162 1.53 -35.27 -5.37
CA ALA A 162 1.64 -35.67 -3.98
C ALA A 162 2.94 -36.45 -3.67
N GLY A 163 3.50 -37.13 -4.66
CA GLY A 163 4.79 -37.83 -4.55
C GLY A 163 6.02 -36.92 -4.48
N LEU A 164 5.86 -35.61 -4.72
CA LEU A 164 6.93 -34.63 -4.58
C LEU A 164 7.02 -34.18 -3.11
N GLU A 165 8.07 -34.63 -2.40
CA GLU A 165 8.34 -34.21 -1.02
C GLU A 165 8.39 -32.67 -0.89
N GLY A 166 7.60 -32.13 0.06
CA GLY A 166 7.48 -30.69 0.35
C GLY A 166 6.36 -29.94 -0.39
N THR A 167 5.48 -30.66 -1.11
CA THR A 167 4.22 -30.10 -1.63
C THR A 167 3.30 -29.73 -0.46
N ASP A 168 2.64 -28.58 -0.53
CA ASP A 168 1.81 -28.02 0.55
C ASP A 168 0.69 -29.00 0.93
N ALA A 169 0.93 -29.78 1.99
CA ALA A 169 0.10 -30.92 2.37
C ALA A 169 -1.36 -30.51 2.66
N ALA A 170 -1.59 -29.23 2.97
CA ALA A 170 -2.92 -28.66 3.17
C ALA A 170 -3.76 -28.62 1.89
N VAL A 171 -3.18 -28.33 0.71
CA VAL A 171 -3.90 -28.28 -0.58
C VAL A 171 -4.24 -29.69 -1.07
N LEU A 172 -3.40 -30.68 -0.74
CA LEU A 172 -3.61 -32.09 -1.09
C LEU A 172 -4.61 -32.80 -0.16
N GLN A 173 -4.92 -32.21 1.01
CA GLN A 173 -5.88 -32.74 1.98
C GLN A 173 -7.30 -32.18 1.81
N ASP A 174 -7.46 -31.10 1.04
CA ASP A 174 -8.76 -30.49 0.73
C ASP A 174 -9.15 -30.78 -0.73
N GLU A 175 -10.15 -31.63 -0.90
CA GLU A 175 -10.61 -32.10 -2.20
C GLU A 175 -11.18 -30.97 -3.08
N GLU A 176 -11.73 -29.91 -2.48
CA GLU A 176 -12.28 -28.77 -3.20
C GLU A 176 -11.17 -27.83 -3.69
N LEU A 177 -10.19 -27.51 -2.84
CA LEU A 177 -9.02 -26.72 -3.22
C LEU A 177 -8.17 -27.42 -4.29
N LEU A 178 -8.02 -28.74 -4.19
CA LEU A 178 -7.33 -29.55 -5.19
C LEU A 178 -8.03 -29.50 -6.55
N ARG A 179 -9.37 -29.63 -6.59
CA ARG A 179 -10.17 -29.49 -7.81
C ARG A 179 -10.06 -28.10 -8.43
N MET A 180 -9.95 -27.05 -7.62
CA MET A 180 -9.73 -25.69 -8.11
C MET A 180 -8.32 -25.48 -8.69
N ALA A 181 -7.31 -26.13 -8.13
CA ALA A 181 -5.91 -26.02 -8.58
C ALA A 181 -5.56 -26.92 -9.78
N LEU A 182 -6.30 -28.02 -9.98
CA LEU A 182 -6.03 -29.00 -11.04
C LEU A 182 -5.94 -28.43 -12.46
N PRO A 183 -6.84 -27.54 -12.93
CA PRO A 183 -6.74 -26.96 -14.27
C PRO A 183 -5.44 -26.19 -14.49
N ALA A 184 -5.03 -25.43 -13.48
CA ALA A 184 -3.78 -24.66 -13.45
C ALA A 184 -2.56 -25.58 -13.50
N ILE A 185 -2.54 -26.61 -12.65
CA ILE A 185 -1.50 -27.64 -12.59
C ILE A 185 -1.38 -28.35 -13.94
N ARG A 186 -2.48 -28.88 -14.47
CA ARG A 186 -2.51 -29.62 -15.74
C ARG A 186 -2.02 -28.76 -16.92
N ASN A 187 -2.42 -27.49 -16.98
CA ASN A 187 -1.93 -26.57 -18.00
C ASN A 187 -0.40 -26.39 -17.92
N ASP A 188 0.14 -26.19 -16.73
CA ASP A 188 1.56 -25.92 -16.54
C ASP A 188 2.41 -27.17 -16.76
N TYR A 189 1.94 -28.34 -16.34
CA TYR A 189 2.56 -29.62 -16.70
C TYR A 189 2.56 -29.84 -18.21
N ARG A 190 1.52 -29.39 -18.93
CA ARG A 190 1.52 -29.41 -20.39
C ARG A 190 2.60 -28.47 -20.93
N ALA A 191 2.64 -27.22 -20.46
CA ALA A 191 3.64 -26.26 -20.89
C ALA A 191 5.09 -26.76 -20.66
N ALA A 192 5.34 -27.35 -19.49
CA ALA A 192 6.62 -27.92 -19.11
C ALA A 192 6.95 -29.21 -19.89
N GLY A 193 5.96 -30.06 -20.16
CA GLY A 193 6.14 -31.34 -20.82
C GLY A 193 6.22 -31.27 -22.34
N THR A 194 5.63 -30.24 -22.96
CA THR A 194 5.76 -29.96 -24.40
C THR A 194 6.89 -28.98 -24.72
N TYR A 195 7.66 -28.55 -23.74
CA TYR A 195 8.79 -27.66 -23.96
C TYR A 195 9.94 -28.41 -24.66
N GLU A 196 10.35 -27.88 -25.81
CA GLU A 196 11.51 -28.38 -26.55
C GLU A 196 12.62 -27.33 -26.57
N TYR A 197 13.77 -27.69 -26.01
CA TYR A 197 14.95 -26.84 -26.06
C TYR A 197 15.53 -26.79 -27.47
N VAL A 198 15.59 -25.59 -28.03
CA VAL A 198 16.31 -25.30 -29.28
C VAL A 198 17.72 -24.81 -28.92
N PRO A 199 18.80 -25.55 -29.30
CA PRO A 199 20.16 -25.12 -29.05
C PRO A 199 20.45 -23.73 -29.61
N GLY A 200 21.23 -22.95 -28.87
CA GLY A 200 21.67 -21.62 -29.29
C GLY A 200 22.90 -21.19 -28.53
N ARG A 201 23.26 -19.91 -28.66
CA ARG A 201 24.36 -19.31 -27.92
C ARG A 201 24.14 -19.48 -26.41
N ALA A 202 25.20 -19.76 -25.66
CA ALA A 202 25.19 -19.77 -24.20
C ALA A 202 24.93 -18.37 -23.61
N LEU A 203 24.47 -18.30 -22.36
CA LEU A 203 24.37 -17.05 -21.62
C LEU A 203 25.76 -16.52 -21.26
N ASP A 204 25.90 -15.20 -21.13
CA ASP A 204 27.18 -14.58 -20.75
C ASP A 204 27.22 -14.21 -19.25
N CYS A 205 26.11 -14.42 -18.53
CA CYS A 205 25.98 -14.14 -17.10
C CYS A 205 26.31 -15.37 -16.24
N PRO A 206 26.68 -15.19 -14.95
CA PRO A 206 26.79 -16.29 -14.01
C PRO A 206 25.48 -17.12 -13.93
N VAL A 207 25.61 -18.43 -13.76
CA VAL A 207 24.50 -19.36 -13.50
C VAL A 207 24.72 -20.09 -12.18
N THR A 208 23.78 -19.95 -11.26
CA THR A 208 23.75 -20.68 -9.99
C THR A 208 22.60 -21.68 -9.99
N VAL A 209 22.91 -22.95 -9.79
CA VAL A 209 21.94 -24.04 -9.71
C VAL A 209 21.73 -24.43 -8.27
N LEU A 210 20.48 -24.56 -7.84
CA LEU A 210 20.09 -25.00 -6.51
C LEU A 210 19.20 -26.25 -6.63
N THR A 211 19.48 -27.32 -5.90
CA THR A 211 18.67 -28.55 -5.97
C THR A 211 18.61 -29.29 -4.64
N GLY A 212 17.57 -30.09 -4.43
CA GLY A 212 17.51 -31.06 -3.35
C GLY A 212 18.48 -32.21 -3.61
N ASP A 213 19.14 -32.71 -2.56
CA ASP A 213 20.02 -33.88 -2.64
C ASP A 213 19.27 -35.20 -2.85
N ARG A 214 17.95 -35.19 -2.60
CA ARG A 214 17.02 -36.31 -2.79
C ARG A 214 15.91 -35.97 -3.79
N ASP A 215 16.08 -34.96 -4.63
CA ASP A 215 15.09 -34.60 -5.65
C ASP A 215 14.98 -35.73 -6.72
N PRO A 216 13.85 -36.46 -6.79
CA PRO A 216 13.69 -37.57 -7.73
C PRO A 216 13.61 -37.10 -9.19
N ASN A 217 13.31 -35.82 -9.40
CA ASN A 217 13.21 -35.21 -10.71
C ASN A 217 14.52 -34.60 -11.20
N VAL A 218 15.49 -34.38 -10.31
CA VAL A 218 16.71 -33.64 -10.67
C VAL A 218 17.94 -34.30 -10.05
N PRO A 219 18.44 -35.40 -10.66
CA PRO A 219 19.74 -35.94 -10.31
C PRO A 219 20.84 -34.88 -10.41
N LEU A 220 21.80 -34.90 -9.48
CA LEU A 220 22.87 -33.90 -9.41
C LEU A 220 23.70 -33.78 -10.70
N GLU A 221 23.84 -34.87 -11.44
CA GLU A 221 24.51 -34.89 -12.74
C GLU A 221 23.74 -34.11 -13.82
N GLU A 222 22.41 -34.22 -13.83
CA GLU A 222 21.54 -33.50 -14.76
C GLU A 222 21.38 -32.02 -14.35
N ALA A 223 21.48 -31.71 -13.06
CA ALA A 223 21.61 -30.35 -12.55
C ALA A 223 22.94 -29.72 -12.99
N ARG A 224 24.05 -30.47 -12.97
CA ARG A 224 25.37 -29.99 -13.39
C ARG A 224 25.44 -29.63 -14.87
N ALA A 225 24.61 -30.25 -15.71
CA ALA A 225 24.56 -29.96 -17.16
C ALA A 225 24.23 -28.50 -17.50
N TRP A 226 23.65 -27.72 -16.57
CA TRP A 226 23.44 -26.28 -16.71
C TRP A 226 24.73 -25.50 -16.96
N GLN A 227 25.89 -26.03 -16.55
CA GLN A 227 27.20 -25.42 -16.81
C GLN A 227 27.44 -25.20 -18.32
N THR A 228 26.87 -26.04 -19.17
CA THR A 228 27.02 -25.92 -20.64
C THR A 228 26.23 -24.75 -21.24
N LEU A 229 25.33 -24.14 -20.47
CA LEU A 229 24.42 -23.09 -20.91
C LEU A 229 24.91 -21.68 -20.57
N THR A 230 26.10 -21.54 -19.97
CA THR A 230 26.75 -20.24 -19.72
C THR A 230 28.24 -20.26 -20.06
N THR A 231 28.75 -19.13 -20.51
CA THR A 231 30.19 -18.83 -20.61
C THR A 231 30.73 -18.14 -19.35
N GLY A 232 29.84 -17.68 -18.46
CA GLY A 232 30.16 -17.06 -17.18
C GLY A 232 30.39 -18.06 -16.04
N PRO A 233 30.65 -17.56 -14.81
CA PRO A 233 30.83 -18.40 -13.63
C PRO A 233 29.63 -19.34 -13.38
N PHE A 234 29.93 -20.58 -12.99
CA PHE A 234 28.93 -21.59 -12.68
C PHE A 234 29.08 -22.07 -11.23
N ALA A 235 27.96 -22.15 -10.52
CA ALA A 235 27.88 -22.72 -9.18
C ALA A 235 26.71 -23.72 -9.07
N LEU A 236 26.90 -24.81 -8.33
CA LEU A 236 25.86 -25.80 -8.02
C LEU A 236 25.83 -26.03 -6.51
N HIS A 237 24.66 -25.83 -5.91
CA HIS A 237 24.40 -26.02 -4.48
C HIS A 237 23.32 -27.09 -4.29
N ALA A 238 23.67 -28.15 -3.56
CA ALA A 238 22.73 -29.18 -3.13
C ALA A 238 22.30 -28.92 -1.67
N PHE A 239 21.01 -29.01 -1.39
CA PHE A 239 20.43 -28.83 -0.06
C PHE A 239 19.78 -30.13 0.41
N PRO A 240 19.78 -30.43 1.72
CA PRO A 240 19.03 -31.56 2.25
C PRO A 240 17.53 -31.40 1.96
N GLY A 241 16.93 -32.34 1.22
CA GLY A 241 15.50 -32.32 0.90
C GLY A 241 15.15 -32.85 -0.50
N GLY A 242 13.85 -32.98 -0.76
CA GLY A 242 13.32 -33.38 -2.07
C GLY A 242 13.10 -32.20 -3.02
N HIS A 243 12.11 -32.32 -3.92
CA HIS A 243 11.86 -31.34 -4.98
C HIS A 243 11.59 -29.93 -4.45
N PHE A 244 10.82 -29.81 -3.35
CA PHE A 244 10.48 -28.55 -2.71
C PHE A 244 11.33 -28.19 -1.49
N TYR A 245 12.60 -28.63 -1.44
CA TYR A 245 13.55 -28.33 -0.33
C TYR A 245 13.61 -26.85 0.09
N LEU A 246 13.29 -25.92 -0.81
CA LEU A 246 13.27 -24.48 -0.54
C LEU A 246 12.26 -24.08 0.56
N ASN A 247 11.21 -24.87 0.77
CA ASN A 247 10.20 -24.60 1.79
C ASN A 247 10.80 -24.81 3.20
N ASP A 248 11.54 -25.91 3.37
CA ASP A 248 12.16 -26.26 4.67
C ASP A 248 13.51 -25.58 4.89
N ARG A 249 14.20 -25.17 3.82
CA ARG A 249 15.57 -24.63 3.84
C ARG A 249 15.63 -23.17 3.41
N ILE A 250 14.54 -22.42 3.57
CA ILE A 250 14.43 -21.06 3.02
C ILE A 250 15.58 -20.14 3.48
N ASP A 251 16.03 -20.24 4.74
CA ASP A 251 17.14 -19.44 5.26
C ASP A 251 18.47 -19.76 4.58
N ASP A 252 18.76 -21.05 4.34
CA ASP A 252 19.98 -21.50 3.67
C ASP A 252 19.97 -21.08 2.20
N VAL A 253 18.79 -21.17 1.57
CA VAL A 253 18.56 -20.69 0.20
C VAL A 253 18.78 -19.19 0.13
N CYS A 254 18.18 -18.40 1.03
CA CYS A 254 18.35 -16.94 1.06
C CYS A 254 19.81 -16.54 1.23
N ARG A 255 20.58 -17.21 2.11
CA ARG A 255 22.02 -16.94 2.26
C ARG A 255 22.80 -17.24 0.99
N THR A 256 22.51 -18.37 0.33
CA THR A 256 23.16 -18.76 -0.93
C THR A 256 22.85 -17.77 -2.05
N VAL A 257 21.58 -17.40 -2.22
CA VAL A 257 21.12 -16.44 -3.23
C VAL A 257 21.72 -15.06 -2.97
N THR A 258 21.69 -14.58 -1.73
CA THR A 258 22.27 -13.28 -1.34
C THR A 258 23.76 -13.21 -1.67
N ARG A 259 24.51 -14.28 -1.36
CA ARG A 259 25.94 -14.37 -1.67
C ARG A 259 26.19 -14.32 -3.18
N ALA A 260 25.49 -15.15 -3.95
CA ALA A 260 25.65 -15.20 -5.41
C ALA A 260 25.36 -13.83 -6.07
N LEU A 261 24.33 -13.13 -5.60
CA LEU A 261 23.96 -11.80 -6.10
C LEU A 261 24.95 -10.71 -5.65
N THR A 262 25.46 -10.77 -4.42
CA THR A 262 26.47 -9.84 -3.90
C THR A 262 27.78 -9.94 -4.69
N ASP A 263 28.25 -11.17 -4.94
CA ASP A 263 29.47 -11.43 -5.73
C ASP A 263 29.33 -10.87 -7.16
N THR A 264 28.12 -10.94 -7.71
CA THR A 264 27.78 -10.39 -9.04
C THR A 264 27.86 -8.86 -9.07
N VAL A 265 27.28 -8.19 -8.07
CA VAL A 265 27.31 -6.72 -7.97
C VAL A 265 28.75 -6.22 -7.75
N ALA A 266 29.53 -6.91 -6.91
CA ALA A 266 30.92 -6.60 -6.64
C ALA A 266 31.80 -6.73 -7.90
N GLY A 267 31.66 -7.85 -8.64
CA GLY A 267 32.40 -8.09 -9.89
C GLY A 267 32.12 -7.03 -10.97
N ARG A 268 30.87 -6.57 -11.09
CA ARG A 268 30.49 -5.50 -12.03
C ARG A 268 31.04 -4.14 -11.62
N THR A 269 31.03 -3.82 -10.34
CA THR A 269 31.60 -2.56 -9.82
C THR A 269 33.10 -2.47 -10.09
N ALA A 270 33.84 -3.58 -9.98
CA ALA A 270 35.25 -3.65 -10.31
C ALA A 270 35.52 -3.47 -11.82
N ALA A 271 34.70 -4.07 -12.68
CA ALA A 271 34.81 -3.96 -14.14
C ALA A 271 34.48 -2.54 -14.66
N VAL A 272 33.47 -1.87 -14.08
CA VAL A 272 33.11 -0.48 -14.43
C VAL A 272 34.19 0.51 -13.96
N ARG A 273 34.84 0.26 -12.82
CA ARG A 273 35.94 1.10 -12.28
C ARG A 273 37.23 1.00 -13.10
N SER A 274 37.53 -0.13 -13.74
CA SER A 274 38.72 -0.24 -14.60
C SER A 274 38.53 0.46 -15.96
N ALA A 275 37.29 0.56 -16.45
CA ALA A 275 36.96 1.28 -17.68
C ALA A 275 36.95 2.81 -17.54
N ALA A 276 36.85 3.35 -16.33
CA ALA A 276 36.64 4.78 -16.06
C ALA A 276 37.91 5.58 -15.69
N GLN A 277 39.13 5.01 -15.77
CA GLN A 277 40.37 5.73 -15.45
C GLN A 277 40.88 6.61 -16.62
N ARG A 278 40.44 7.88 -16.67
CA ARG A 278 41.18 9.04 -17.19
C ARG A 278 41.00 10.23 -16.22
N PRO A 279 42.01 11.09 -15.97
CA PRO A 279 42.06 11.86 -14.73
C PRO A 279 41.54 13.30 -14.88
N ALA A 280 40.77 13.78 -13.89
CA ALA A 280 41.06 15.01 -13.14
C ALA A 280 40.00 15.34 -12.06
N ALA A 281 40.53 15.86 -10.95
CA ALA A 281 39.93 16.66 -9.88
C ALA A 281 39.00 15.99 -8.84
N GLN A 282 39.57 15.91 -7.63
CA GLN A 282 38.98 15.48 -6.37
C GLN A 282 37.75 16.30 -5.96
N ARG A 283 36.69 15.61 -5.51
CA ARG A 283 35.71 16.14 -4.52
C ARG A 283 35.26 15.00 -3.58
N PRO A 284 34.95 15.31 -2.32
CA PRO A 284 34.99 14.34 -1.23
C PRO A 284 33.77 13.42 -1.21
N THR A 285 34.04 12.17 -0.84
CA THR A 285 33.05 11.10 -0.66
C THR A 285 32.28 11.31 0.64
N GLY A 286 31.02 11.73 0.53
CA GLY A 286 30.01 11.53 1.57
C GLY A 286 29.13 10.33 1.18
N ARG A 287 29.09 9.30 2.03
CA ARG A 287 28.10 8.22 1.96
C ARG A 287 26.69 8.82 2.14
N PRO A 288 25.67 8.40 1.39
CA PRO A 288 24.29 8.58 1.84
C PRO A 288 23.98 7.52 2.89
N GLU A 289 23.89 7.94 4.15
CA GLU A 289 23.10 7.24 5.17
C GLU A 289 21.63 7.29 4.77
N HIS A 290 20.85 6.20 4.90
CA HIS A 290 19.41 6.23 5.19
C HIS A 290 18.79 4.80 5.25
N ALA A 291 19.06 4.11 6.35
CA ALA A 291 17.98 3.65 7.21
C ALA A 291 18.22 4.38 8.54
N ALA A 292 17.20 5.04 9.09
CA ALA A 292 17.32 5.63 10.42
C ALA A 292 17.66 4.49 11.37
N SER A 293 18.86 4.52 11.96
CA SER A 293 19.22 3.59 13.02
C SER A 293 18.18 3.68 14.14
N PRO A 294 18.05 2.67 15.02
CA PRO A 294 17.22 2.80 16.21
C PRO A 294 17.53 4.06 17.04
N ALA A 295 18.76 4.56 16.97
CA ALA A 295 19.17 5.83 17.57
C ALA A 295 18.57 7.04 16.85
N ASP A 296 18.53 7.05 15.51
CA ASP A 296 17.92 8.13 14.71
C ASP A 296 16.40 8.19 14.89
N ALA A 297 15.74 7.04 15.03
CA ALA A 297 14.32 6.97 15.33
C ALA A 297 14.01 7.52 16.73
N ALA A 298 14.81 7.15 17.73
CA ALA A 298 14.69 7.68 19.10
C ALA A 298 15.01 9.19 19.16
N GLU A 299 15.99 9.67 18.41
CA GLU A 299 16.28 11.09 18.27
C GLU A 299 15.11 11.85 17.63
N THR A 300 14.56 11.32 16.54
CA THR A 300 13.40 11.92 15.87
C THR A 300 12.21 11.98 16.82
N ALA A 301 11.92 10.91 17.58
CA ALA A 301 10.87 10.89 18.59
C ALA A 301 11.10 11.93 19.70
N ARG A 302 12.35 12.14 20.16
CA ARG A 302 12.71 13.19 21.11
C ARG A 302 12.47 14.59 20.55
N ARG A 303 12.85 14.85 19.30
CA ARG A 303 12.64 16.14 18.62
C ARG A 303 11.16 16.44 18.40
N ILE A 304 10.37 15.42 18.03
CA ILE A 304 8.91 15.50 17.94
C ILE A 304 8.31 15.86 19.30
N ARG A 305 8.80 15.25 20.40
CA ARG A 305 8.37 15.60 21.76
C ARG A 305 8.71 17.06 22.12
N GLY A 306 9.89 17.54 21.73
CA GLY A 306 10.28 18.94 21.90
C GLY A 306 9.30 19.89 21.20
N SER A 307 8.99 19.62 19.93
CA SER A 307 8.00 20.36 19.15
C SER A 307 6.59 20.30 19.72
N ALA A 308 6.20 19.14 20.25
CA ALA A 308 4.92 18.89 20.90
C ALA A 308 4.68 19.75 22.15
N ARG A 309 5.76 20.10 22.88
CA ARG A 309 5.73 20.94 24.08
C ARG A 309 5.77 22.44 23.78
N ALA A 310 6.16 22.83 22.57
CA ALA A 310 6.16 24.22 22.13
C ALA A 310 4.77 24.59 21.61
N ASP A 311 3.90 25.07 22.50
CA ASP A 311 2.51 25.46 22.20
C ASP A 311 2.39 26.84 21.51
N ASP A 312 3.52 27.52 21.38
CA ASP A 312 3.71 28.76 20.62
C ASP A 312 5.10 28.80 19.96
N SER A 313 5.30 29.72 19.01
CA SER A 313 6.57 29.87 18.27
C SER A 313 6.89 31.33 17.94
N PRO A 314 8.16 31.76 18.03
CA PRO A 314 8.59 33.08 17.57
C PRO A 314 8.54 33.23 16.03
N VAL A 315 8.48 32.12 15.29
CA VAL A 315 8.39 32.12 13.81
C VAL A 315 7.01 32.59 13.36
N THR A 316 5.97 32.09 14.01
CA THR A 316 4.58 32.52 13.84
C THR A 316 3.89 32.20 15.15
N SER A 317 3.45 33.23 15.88
CA SER A 317 2.72 33.00 17.13
C SER A 317 1.39 32.31 16.86
N PHE A 318 0.80 31.67 17.86
CA PHE A 318 -0.50 31.02 17.71
C PHE A 318 -1.60 32.01 17.33
N GLU A 319 -1.57 33.24 17.88
CA GLU A 319 -2.44 34.33 17.46
C GLU A 319 -2.20 34.70 15.98
N GLY A 320 -0.93 34.76 15.57
CA GLY A 320 -0.55 34.96 14.17
C GLY A 320 -1.04 33.84 13.24
N VAL A 321 -1.12 32.59 13.71
CA VAL A 321 -1.73 31.48 12.95
C VAL A 321 -3.23 31.71 12.77
N THR A 322 -3.94 32.13 13.82
CA THR A 322 -5.39 32.42 13.72
C THR A 322 -5.68 33.61 12.82
N ASP A 323 -4.87 34.66 12.90
CA ASP A 323 -4.99 35.85 12.04
C ASP A 323 -4.69 35.49 10.58
N TRP A 324 -3.66 34.68 10.34
CA TRP A 324 -3.32 34.18 9.02
C TRP A 324 -4.47 33.40 8.39
N LEU A 325 -5.11 32.47 9.13
CA LEU A 325 -6.27 31.74 8.61
C LEU A 325 -7.44 32.67 8.28
N ALA A 326 -7.73 33.64 9.15
CA ALA A 326 -8.77 34.64 8.92
C ALA A 326 -8.45 35.58 7.73
N GLU A 327 -7.18 35.89 7.50
CA GLU A 327 -6.70 36.63 6.34
C GLU A 327 -6.88 35.81 5.06
N ARG A 328 -6.41 34.55 5.03
CA ARG A 328 -6.55 33.68 3.84
C ARG A 328 -8.00 33.41 3.49
N LEU A 329 -8.87 33.28 4.48
CA LEU A 329 -10.31 33.14 4.27
C LEU A 329 -10.91 34.39 3.61
N ARG A 330 -10.51 35.59 4.02
CA ARG A 330 -10.98 36.86 3.43
C ARG A 330 -10.40 37.13 2.04
N ALA A 331 -9.18 36.69 1.78
CA ALA A 331 -8.46 36.93 0.53
C ALA A 331 -8.97 36.07 -0.65
N GLY A 332 -9.65 34.95 -0.37
CA GLY A 332 -10.23 34.08 -1.38
C GLY A 332 -11.74 34.19 -1.45
N HIS A 333 -12.28 34.24 -2.67
CA HIS A 333 -13.68 33.92 -2.91
C HIS A 333 -13.76 32.45 -3.35
N PHE A 334 -14.58 31.68 -2.63
CA PHE A 334 -14.79 30.26 -2.91
C PHE A 334 -16.26 29.94 -2.66
N ASP A 335 -16.95 29.51 -3.71
CA ASP A 335 -18.38 29.21 -3.70
C ASP A 335 -18.61 27.79 -4.21
N VAL A 336 -19.55 27.09 -3.57
CA VAL A 336 -19.92 25.72 -3.90
C VAL A 336 -21.43 25.65 -3.94
N SER A 337 -21.98 25.41 -5.12
CA SER A 337 -23.43 25.29 -5.32
C SER A 337 -23.77 23.89 -5.81
N ARG A 338 -24.90 23.36 -5.36
CA ARG A 338 -25.43 22.09 -5.88
C ARG A 338 -26.00 22.30 -7.27
N ILE A 339 -25.71 21.38 -8.17
CA ILE A 339 -26.23 21.39 -9.54
C ILE A 339 -26.82 20.02 -9.89
N PRO A 340 -27.73 19.93 -10.87
CA PRO A 340 -28.12 18.66 -11.46
C PRO A 340 -26.94 17.91 -12.10
N PHE A 341 -26.96 16.58 -12.11
CA PHE A 341 -25.94 15.77 -12.79
C PHE A 341 -25.81 16.08 -14.29
N GLY A 342 -26.90 16.52 -14.93
CA GLY A 342 -26.90 16.93 -16.34
C GLY A 342 -26.07 18.19 -16.63
N GLU A 343 -25.73 18.96 -15.59
CA GLU A 343 -24.92 20.18 -15.69
C GLU A 343 -23.44 19.95 -15.36
N LEU A 344 -23.05 18.72 -14.98
CA LEU A 344 -21.65 18.39 -14.78
C LEU A 344 -20.86 18.52 -16.09
N ARG A 345 -19.84 19.39 -16.08
CA ARG A 345 -18.88 19.58 -17.17
C ARG A 345 -17.80 18.51 -17.10
N GLY A 346 -17.65 17.76 -18.19
CA GLY A 346 -16.63 16.72 -18.32
C GLY A 346 -16.96 15.41 -17.61
N TRP A 347 -18.08 15.31 -16.88
CA TRP A 347 -18.57 14.06 -16.31
C TRP A 347 -19.82 13.58 -17.01
N SER A 348 -20.01 12.27 -17.07
CA SER A 348 -21.20 11.65 -17.65
C SER A 348 -21.47 10.29 -17.04
N SER A 349 -22.74 9.87 -17.06
CA SER A 349 -23.11 8.49 -16.75
C SER A 349 -22.83 7.59 -17.96
N HIS A 350 -22.16 6.47 -17.70
CA HIS A 350 -21.93 5.45 -18.72
C HIS A 350 -23.26 4.80 -19.16
N PRO A 351 -23.62 4.75 -20.46
CA PRO A 351 -24.95 4.34 -20.91
C PRO A 351 -25.36 2.91 -20.54
N GLY A 352 -24.40 2.00 -20.39
CA GLY A 352 -24.69 0.59 -20.06
C GLY A 352 -24.59 0.25 -18.58
N THR A 353 -23.93 1.08 -17.77
CA THR A 353 -23.66 0.76 -16.36
C THR A 353 -24.14 1.80 -15.38
N GLY A 354 -24.46 3.01 -15.83
CA GLY A 354 -24.82 4.13 -14.97
C GLY A 354 -23.65 4.81 -14.27
N ASN A 355 -22.45 4.19 -14.30
CA ASN A 355 -21.26 4.67 -13.61
C ASN A 355 -20.97 6.14 -13.96
N LEU A 356 -20.76 6.96 -12.93
CA LEU A 356 -20.43 8.37 -13.11
C LEU A 356 -18.91 8.49 -13.29
N GLN A 357 -18.49 8.98 -14.45
CA GLN A 357 -17.08 9.01 -14.83
C GLN A 357 -16.72 10.30 -15.55
N HIS A 358 -15.46 10.71 -15.43
CA HIS A 358 -14.95 11.86 -16.17
C HIS A 358 -14.48 11.46 -17.58
N ALA A 359 -14.76 12.27 -18.59
CA ALA A 359 -14.48 12.02 -20.00
C ALA A 359 -12.98 11.85 -20.32
N SER A 360 -12.09 12.37 -19.47
CA SER A 360 -10.64 12.16 -19.60
C SER A 360 -10.16 10.79 -19.11
N GLY A 361 -11.01 10.00 -18.45
CA GLY A 361 -10.62 8.76 -17.76
C GLY A 361 -9.78 8.99 -16.49
N ARG A 362 -9.65 10.24 -16.01
CA ARG A 362 -8.89 10.61 -14.81
C ARG A 362 -9.82 10.90 -13.62
N PHE A 363 -9.22 11.32 -12.50
CA PHE A 363 -9.87 11.59 -11.23
C PHE A 363 -10.36 10.30 -10.55
N PHE A 364 -11.67 10.08 -10.51
CA PHE A 364 -12.31 8.93 -9.89
C PHE A 364 -13.59 8.59 -10.65
N THR A 365 -14.15 7.43 -10.38
CA THR A 365 -15.49 7.05 -10.81
C THR A 365 -16.38 6.80 -9.61
N VAL A 366 -17.70 6.98 -9.77
CA VAL A 366 -18.70 6.46 -8.83
C VAL A 366 -19.36 5.26 -9.49
N GLU A 367 -19.27 4.11 -8.84
CA GLU A 367 -19.72 2.81 -9.34
C GLU A 367 -20.60 2.11 -8.32
N GLY A 368 -21.19 0.97 -8.67
CA GLY A 368 -21.83 0.10 -7.70
C GLY A 368 -20.84 -0.89 -7.07
N LEU A 369 -21.04 -1.20 -5.80
CA LEU A 369 -20.32 -2.25 -5.09
C LEU A 369 -21.33 -3.16 -4.41
N HIS A 370 -21.34 -4.44 -4.80
CA HIS A 370 -22.07 -5.47 -4.08
C HIS A 370 -21.14 -6.12 -3.06
N VAL A 371 -21.54 -6.14 -1.80
CA VAL A 371 -20.75 -6.63 -0.67
C VAL A 371 -21.50 -7.72 0.08
N ARG A 372 -20.77 -8.77 0.47
CA ARG A 372 -21.23 -9.80 1.40
C ARG A 372 -20.17 -9.98 2.48
N THR A 373 -20.62 -10.06 3.74
CA THR A 373 -19.78 -10.34 4.91
C THR A 373 -20.41 -11.44 5.74
N ASP A 374 -19.64 -12.02 6.66
CA ASP A 374 -20.09 -13.05 7.61
C ASP A 374 -21.15 -12.54 8.60
N ARG A 375 -21.20 -11.22 8.86
CA ARG A 375 -22.11 -10.57 9.82
C ARG A 375 -23.37 -9.91 9.23
N MET A 376 -23.51 -9.87 7.91
CA MET A 376 -24.61 -9.17 7.21
C MET A 376 -25.50 -10.18 6.48
N PRO A 377 -26.66 -9.77 5.89
CA PRO A 377 -27.61 -10.70 5.30
C PRO A 377 -26.95 -11.66 4.30
N GLU A 378 -27.38 -12.93 4.26
CA GLU A 378 -26.77 -13.98 3.42
C GLU A 378 -26.61 -13.58 1.94
N ARG A 379 -27.52 -12.73 1.42
CA ARG A 379 -27.50 -12.27 0.03
C ARG A 379 -26.57 -11.08 -0.24
N GLY A 380 -26.04 -10.44 0.80
CA GLY A 380 -25.29 -9.19 0.69
C GLY A 380 -26.18 -7.97 0.40
N TRP A 381 -25.53 -6.82 0.19
CA TRP A 381 -26.16 -5.57 -0.23
C TRP A 381 -25.32 -4.86 -1.28
N ALA A 382 -25.89 -3.88 -1.97
CA ALA A 382 -25.14 -3.01 -2.87
C ALA A 382 -25.26 -1.54 -2.48
N GLN A 383 -24.20 -0.78 -2.72
CA GLN A 383 -24.16 0.67 -2.54
C GLN A 383 -23.28 1.34 -3.60
N PRO A 384 -23.46 2.65 -3.86
CA PRO A 384 -22.48 3.43 -4.59
C PRO A 384 -21.12 3.42 -3.86
N ILE A 385 -20.03 3.45 -4.62
CA ILE A 385 -18.67 3.52 -4.10
C ILE A 385 -17.80 4.39 -5.01
N ILE A 386 -16.85 5.12 -4.43
CA ILE A 386 -15.82 5.82 -5.18
C ILE A 386 -14.70 4.82 -5.53
N VAL A 387 -14.34 4.77 -6.81
CA VAL A 387 -13.19 4.00 -7.29
C VAL A 387 -12.14 4.97 -7.83
N GLN A 388 -10.96 4.96 -7.19
CA GLN A 388 -9.80 5.73 -7.62
C GLN A 388 -8.53 4.88 -7.34
N PRO A 389 -8.07 4.09 -8.33
CA PRO A 389 -6.98 3.12 -8.13
C PRO A 389 -5.61 3.77 -7.95
N GLU A 390 -5.50 5.09 -8.14
CA GLU A 390 -4.25 5.83 -7.99
C GLU A 390 -3.89 6.06 -6.50
N VAL A 391 -2.62 5.81 -6.17
CA VAL A 391 -2.02 6.24 -4.91
C VAL A 391 -1.61 7.70 -5.03
N GLY A 392 -2.25 8.59 -4.26
CA GLY A 392 -1.86 9.98 -4.16
C GLY A 392 -0.69 10.16 -3.19
N LEU A 393 -0.12 11.37 -3.19
CA LEU A 393 0.94 11.79 -2.29
C LEU A 393 0.36 12.85 -1.33
N LEU A 394 0.52 12.60 -0.03
CA LEU A 394 0.21 13.51 1.06
C LEU A 394 1.52 13.77 1.81
N GLY A 395 2.01 15.00 1.74
CA GLY A 395 3.37 15.36 2.19
C GLY A 395 3.39 16.55 3.12
N ILE A 396 4.08 16.44 4.25
CA ILE A 396 4.43 17.56 5.13
C ILE A 396 5.95 17.78 5.08
N VAL A 397 6.36 19.03 4.86
CA VAL A 397 7.76 19.44 5.00
C VAL A 397 7.99 19.85 6.44
N ALA A 398 9.09 19.40 7.02
CA ALA A 398 9.54 19.75 8.35
C ALA A 398 10.89 20.50 8.30
N ARG A 399 11.16 21.32 9.32
CA ARG A 399 12.45 21.99 9.49
C ARG A 399 12.65 22.32 10.96
N GLU A 400 13.89 22.22 11.44
CA GLU A 400 14.23 22.78 12.75
C GLU A 400 14.47 24.30 12.65
N ILE A 401 13.77 25.06 13.49
CA ILE A 401 13.92 26.50 13.61
C ILE A 401 14.13 26.78 15.09
N ASP A 402 15.25 27.44 15.43
CA ASP A 402 15.65 27.73 16.81
C ASP A 402 15.62 26.51 17.75
N GLY A 403 16.06 25.35 17.25
CA GLY A 403 16.12 24.09 18.01
C GLY A 403 14.77 23.35 18.14
N VAL A 404 13.70 23.84 17.50
CA VAL A 404 12.36 23.25 17.56
C VAL A 404 11.92 22.81 16.16
N LEU A 405 11.46 21.56 16.03
CA LEU A 405 10.93 21.06 14.78
C LEU A 405 9.59 21.76 14.45
N HIS A 406 9.49 22.33 13.25
CA HIS A 406 8.28 22.92 12.69
C HIS A 406 7.84 22.14 11.46
N PHE A 407 6.55 22.24 11.14
CA PHE A 407 5.88 21.61 10.02
C PHE A 407 5.26 22.70 9.15
N LEU A 408 5.53 22.66 7.85
CA LEU A 408 5.04 23.63 6.89
C LEU A 408 3.60 23.30 6.52
N MET A 409 2.64 23.94 7.16
CA MET A 409 1.22 23.68 6.94
C MET A 409 0.66 24.63 5.88
N GLN A 410 -0.32 24.17 5.11
CA GLN A 410 -0.97 24.95 4.07
C GLN A 410 -2.38 25.36 4.49
N ALA A 411 -2.78 26.61 4.27
CA ALA A 411 -4.18 27.01 4.29
C ALA A 411 -4.82 26.63 2.94
N LYS A 412 -5.73 25.65 2.94
CA LYS A 412 -6.29 25.06 1.72
C LYS A 412 -7.81 25.09 1.73
N MET A 413 -8.37 25.56 0.61
CA MET A 413 -9.80 25.46 0.33
C MET A 413 -10.11 24.23 -0.51
N GLU A 414 -11.15 23.52 -0.12
CA GLU A 414 -11.69 22.36 -0.84
C GLU A 414 -13.22 22.43 -0.90
N PRO A 415 -13.85 21.93 -1.99
CA PRO A 415 -15.27 22.12 -2.24
C PRO A 415 -16.21 21.53 -1.20
N GLY A 416 -15.75 20.52 -0.47
CA GLY A 416 -16.52 19.86 0.57
C GLY A 416 -16.17 20.27 1.99
N ASN A 417 -15.23 21.21 2.18
CA ASN A 417 -14.88 21.69 3.51
C ASN A 417 -16.06 22.45 4.13
N VAL A 418 -16.44 22.09 5.35
CA VAL A 418 -17.54 22.73 6.09
C VAL A 418 -17.28 24.22 6.32
N ASN A 419 -16.02 24.56 6.59
CA ASN A 419 -15.58 25.92 6.90
C ASN A 419 -14.89 26.58 5.69
N VAL A 420 -14.98 25.96 4.50
CA VAL A 420 -14.25 26.29 3.27
C VAL A 420 -12.74 26.14 3.37
N LEU A 421 -12.08 26.80 4.33
CA LEU A 421 -10.63 26.80 4.54
C LEU A 421 -10.23 25.91 5.72
N GLN A 422 -9.23 25.04 5.53
CA GLN A 422 -8.64 24.22 6.57
C GLN A 422 -7.11 24.21 6.47
N VAL A 423 -6.45 23.78 7.54
CA VAL A 423 -5.00 23.53 7.58
C VAL A 423 -4.71 22.14 7.02
N SER A 424 -4.04 22.08 5.88
CA SER A 424 -3.70 20.86 5.15
C SER A 424 -2.20 20.58 5.15
N PRO A 425 -1.77 19.40 4.66
CA PRO A 425 -0.37 19.12 4.40
C PRO A 425 0.26 20.13 3.43
N THR A 426 1.58 20.19 3.40
CA THR A 426 2.34 21.00 2.44
C THR A 426 2.04 20.62 0.98
N VAL A 427 1.86 19.33 0.72
CA VAL A 427 1.57 18.78 -0.61
C VAL A 427 0.41 17.79 -0.49
N GLN A 428 -0.59 17.96 -1.34
CA GLN A 428 -1.69 17.01 -1.55
C GLN A 428 -1.90 16.88 -3.06
N ALA A 429 -1.47 15.75 -3.62
CA ALA A 429 -1.42 15.56 -5.07
C ALA A 429 -1.81 14.14 -5.48
N THR A 430 -2.69 14.01 -6.48
CA THR A 430 -2.97 12.72 -7.13
C THR A 430 -1.92 12.42 -8.20
N ARG A 431 -1.71 11.13 -8.50
CA ARG A 431 -0.75 10.69 -9.54
C ARG A 431 -1.02 11.34 -10.90
N SER A 432 -2.29 11.44 -11.29
CA SER A 432 -2.73 12.13 -12.49
C SER A 432 -2.30 13.59 -12.58
N ASN A 433 -2.13 14.27 -11.44
CA ASN A 433 -1.83 15.70 -11.38
C ASN A 433 -0.32 15.99 -11.45
N PHE A 434 0.51 15.16 -10.83
CA PHE A 434 1.97 15.39 -10.80
C PHE A 434 2.77 14.70 -11.91
N THR A 435 2.17 13.78 -12.67
CA THR A 435 2.80 13.19 -13.86
C THR A 435 2.78 14.11 -15.09
N GLY A 436 2.40 15.39 -14.92
CA GLY A 436 2.53 16.43 -15.95
C GLY A 436 1.54 16.31 -17.11
N VAL A 437 0.51 15.47 -16.98
CA VAL A 437 -0.46 15.24 -18.06
C VAL A 437 -1.57 16.31 -18.10
N HIS A 438 -1.56 17.26 -17.16
CA HIS A 438 -2.37 18.48 -17.17
C HIS A 438 -1.44 19.70 -17.38
N ARG A 439 -1.85 20.66 -18.22
CA ARG A 439 -1.14 21.93 -18.47
C ARG A 439 -1.21 22.92 -17.27
N GLY A 440 -1.29 22.44 -16.03
CA GLY A 440 -1.34 23.27 -14.81
C GLY A 440 0.06 23.66 -14.32
N ARG A 441 0.18 24.63 -13.40
CA ARG A 441 1.46 24.94 -12.75
C ARG A 441 2.01 23.71 -12.03
N HIS A 442 3.33 23.69 -11.95
CA HIS A 442 4.09 22.86 -11.04
C HIS A 442 3.52 22.95 -9.62
N ILE A 443 3.21 21.80 -9.01
CA ILE A 443 2.72 21.72 -7.63
C ILE A 443 3.86 22.12 -6.71
N ARG A 444 3.71 23.22 -5.97
CA ARG A 444 4.74 23.73 -5.07
C ARG A 444 5.21 22.64 -4.11
N PHE A 445 6.53 22.57 -3.91
CA PHE A 445 7.20 21.65 -2.98
C PHE A 445 7.13 20.16 -3.31
N LEU A 446 6.38 19.75 -4.35
CA LEU A 446 6.27 18.36 -4.78
C LEU A 446 7.63 17.69 -4.98
N ASP A 447 8.58 18.44 -5.55
CA ASP A 447 9.93 17.97 -5.85
C ASP A 447 10.69 17.45 -4.61
N LEU A 448 10.37 17.95 -3.41
CA LEU A 448 10.98 17.48 -2.15
C LEU A 448 10.59 16.05 -1.79
N PHE A 449 9.46 15.56 -2.32
CA PHE A 449 8.90 14.24 -2.03
C PHE A 449 9.17 13.20 -3.12
N MET A 450 9.57 13.64 -4.32
CA MET A 450 9.71 12.79 -5.50
C MET A 450 11.13 12.27 -5.75
N GLY A 451 12.18 12.92 -5.24
CA GLY A 451 13.58 12.60 -5.56
C GLY A 451 14.44 12.25 -4.33
N PRO A 452 15.37 11.28 -4.42
CA PRO A 452 16.30 10.97 -3.33
C PRO A 452 17.27 12.13 -3.07
N GLY A 453 17.63 12.35 -1.80
CA GLY A 453 18.66 13.31 -1.38
C GLY A 453 18.25 14.78 -1.31
N LYS A 454 16.98 15.12 -1.58
CA LYS A 454 16.46 16.50 -1.48
C LYS A 454 16.02 16.90 -0.08
N ALA A 455 15.60 15.93 0.73
CA ALA A 455 15.17 16.12 2.11
C ALA A 455 15.32 14.80 2.86
N ARG A 456 15.55 14.87 4.18
CA ARG A 456 15.65 13.71 5.07
C ARG A 456 14.26 13.16 5.36
N VAL A 457 14.02 11.88 5.12
CA VAL A 457 12.67 11.31 5.32
C VAL A 457 12.45 10.92 6.77
N LEU A 458 11.42 11.48 7.40
CA LEU A 458 10.99 11.16 8.76
C LEU A 458 9.84 10.14 8.77
N VAL A 459 8.93 10.24 7.81
CA VAL A 459 7.78 9.34 7.63
C VAL A 459 7.62 9.05 6.14
N ASP A 460 7.35 7.79 5.80
CA ASP A 460 7.00 7.35 4.44
C ASP A 460 6.23 6.03 4.53
N SER A 461 4.91 6.11 4.40
CA SER A 461 4.02 4.95 4.58
C SER A 461 2.77 5.07 3.70
N ILE A 462 2.26 3.95 3.21
CA ILE A 462 1.02 3.91 2.43
C ILE A 462 -0.13 3.61 3.38
N GLN A 463 -1.15 4.47 3.42
CA GLN A 463 -2.30 4.35 4.32
C GLN A 463 -3.62 4.31 3.54
N SER A 464 -4.62 3.60 4.08
CA SER A 464 -5.98 3.44 3.54
C SER A 464 -6.86 4.66 3.78
N GLU A 465 -7.81 4.97 2.91
CA GLU A 465 -8.82 6.03 3.14
C GLU A 465 -10.17 5.44 3.61
N GLN A 466 -11.24 6.23 3.70
CA GLN A 466 -12.55 5.81 4.23
C GLN A 466 -13.13 4.63 3.45
N ALA A 467 -13.15 3.47 4.08
CA ALA A 467 -13.68 2.25 3.49
C ALA A 467 -15.21 2.27 3.32
N ASP A 468 -15.94 3.15 4.03
CA ASP A 468 -17.38 3.34 3.84
C ASP A 468 -17.74 3.83 2.42
N TRP A 469 -16.84 4.60 1.80
CA TRP A 469 -17.13 5.34 0.57
C TRP A 469 -16.11 5.14 -0.54
N PHE A 470 -14.91 4.63 -0.24
CA PHE A 470 -13.89 4.29 -1.23
C PHE A 470 -13.64 2.79 -1.33
N LEU A 471 -13.42 2.30 -2.55
CA LEU A 471 -12.90 0.95 -2.77
C LEU A 471 -11.37 0.95 -2.80
N ALA A 472 -10.75 0.36 -1.76
CA ALA A 472 -9.31 0.10 -1.65
C ALA A 472 -8.41 1.33 -1.93
N LYS A 473 -8.92 2.54 -1.68
CA LYS A 473 -8.20 3.80 -1.87
C LYS A 473 -7.09 3.90 -0.83
N ARG A 474 -5.92 4.31 -1.29
CA ARG A 474 -4.74 4.53 -0.45
C ARG A 474 -4.00 5.78 -0.87
N ASN A 475 -3.30 6.43 0.05
CA ASN A 475 -2.37 7.52 -0.21
C ASN A 475 -1.02 7.25 0.47
N ARG A 476 0.04 7.82 -0.10
CA ARG A 476 1.39 7.79 0.46
C ARG A 476 1.55 8.99 1.39
N ASN A 477 1.63 8.73 2.68
CA ASN A 477 1.84 9.73 3.72
C ASN A 477 3.34 9.92 3.94
N MET A 478 3.82 11.15 3.80
CA MET A 478 5.23 11.48 3.93
C MET A 478 5.45 12.69 4.84
N ILE A 479 6.52 12.61 5.63
CA ILE A 479 7.12 13.78 6.28
C ILE A 479 8.58 13.82 5.87
N VAL A 480 9.02 14.94 5.30
CA VAL A 480 10.41 15.14 4.88
C VAL A 480 10.96 16.39 5.55
N GLU A 481 12.20 16.32 6.01
CA GLU A 481 12.89 17.39 6.72
C GLU A 481 13.93 18.06 5.81
N LEU A 482 13.86 19.39 5.72
CA LEU A 482 14.81 20.20 4.95
C LEU A 482 16.17 20.26 5.63
N ALA A 483 17.22 20.47 4.83
CA ALA A 483 18.54 20.76 5.38
C ALA A 483 18.53 22.13 6.08
N PRO A 484 19.37 22.36 7.11
CA PRO A 484 19.39 23.60 7.87
C PRO A 484 19.58 24.87 7.02
N ASP A 485 20.31 24.76 5.91
CA ASP A 485 20.67 25.89 5.03
C ASP A 485 19.72 26.08 3.83
N ASP A 486 18.69 25.22 3.67
CA ASP A 486 17.74 25.34 2.58
C ASP A 486 16.76 26.49 2.84
N ASP A 487 16.89 27.58 2.11
CA ASP A 487 15.89 28.65 2.13
C ASP A 487 14.74 28.33 1.18
N LEU A 488 13.52 28.43 1.68
CA LEU A 488 12.30 28.08 0.96
C LEU A 488 11.38 29.29 0.99
N ASP A 489 11.14 29.90 -0.16
CA ASP A 489 10.02 30.83 -0.29
C ASP A 489 8.74 30.04 -0.04
N ILE A 490 8.08 30.29 1.09
CA ILE A 490 6.86 29.57 1.47
C ILE A 490 5.59 30.24 0.92
N GLY A 491 5.65 31.50 0.50
CA GLY A 491 4.47 32.27 0.08
C GLY A 491 3.43 32.50 1.20
N GLU A 492 2.27 33.02 0.81
CA GLU A 492 1.23 33.46 1.77
C GLU A 492 0.34 32.33 2.29
N ASP A 493 0.15 31.28 1.49
CA ASP A 493 -0.73 30.14 1.83
C ASP A 493 -0.09 29.12 2.78
N PHE A 494 1.13 29.37 3.26
CA PHE A 494 1.88 28.42 4.08
C PHE A 494 2.46 29.08 5.33
N ARG A 495 2.48 28.34 6.45
CA ARG A 495 3.12 28.77 7.71
C ARG A 495 3.84 27.59 8.37
N TRP A 496 4.94 27.90 9.04
CA TRP A 496 5.66 26.95 9.89
C TRP A 496 4.98 26.88 11.24
N LEU A 497 4.48 25.71 11.63
CA LEU A 497 3.83 25.49 12.91
C LEU A 497 4.59 24.41 13.68
N THR A 498 4.71 24.58 14.99
CA THR A 498 5.15 23.49 15.87
C THR A 498 4.03 22.45 16.00
N LEU A 499 4.39 21.23 16.45
CA LEU A 499 3.38 20.23 16.79
C LEU A 499 2.50 20.68 17.96
N GLY A 500 3.03 21.45 18.92
CA GLY A 500 2.24 22.06 20.00
C GLY A 500 1.16 23.01 19.49
N GLN A 501 1.47 23.87 18.51
CA GLN A 501 0.47 24.72 17.86
C GLN A 501 -0.57 23.88 17.09
N ILE A 502 -0.13 22.87 16.35
CA ILE A 502 -1.04 21.95 15.62
C ILE A 502 -1.98 21.22 16.60
N ARG A 503 -1.50 20.79 17.77
CA ARG A 503 -2.32 20.17 18.81
C ARG A 503 -3.39 21.10 19.36
N ARG A 504 -3.10 22.39 19.50
CA ARG A 504 -4.12 23.39 19.86
C ARG A 504 -5.18 23.50 18.77
N LEU A 505 -4.78 23.49 17.49
CA LEU A 505 -5.71 23.50 16.37
C LEU A 505 -6.56 22.21 16.28
N LEU A 506 -6.00 21.04 16.64
CA LEU A 506 -6.75 19.78 16.68
C LEU A 506 -7.89 19.81 17.72
N ARG A 507 -7.81 20.65 18.74
CA ARG A 507 -8.92 20.84 19.70
C ARG A 507 -10.03 21.76 19.18
N LEU A 508 -9.84 22.36 18.00
CA LEU A 508 -10.83 23.19 17.34
C LEU A 508 -11.55 22.41 16.27
N ASP A 509 -12.83 22.69 16.11
CA ASP A 509 -13.69 21.98 15.18
C ASP A 509 -13.33 22.30 13.73
N ASN A 510 -13.09 21.26 12.92
CA ASN A 510 -12.91 21.34 11.47
C ASN A 510 -11.80 22.31 11.02
N VAL A 511 -10.71 22.42 11.79
CA VAL A 511 -9.57 23.31 11.48
C VAL A 511 -8.43 22.56 10.79
N VAL A 512 -8.00 21.42 11.33
CA VAL A 512 -6.92 20.60 10.73
C VAL A 512 -7.57 19.55 9.84
N ASN A 513 -7.29 19.56 8.54
CA ASN A 513 -7.96 18.68 7.58
C ASN A 513 -7.57 17.21 7.78
N MET A 514 -8.36 16.32 7.19
CA MET A 514 -8.19 14.87 7.32
C MET A 514 -6.81 14.37 6.87
N ASP A 515 -6.31 14.84 5.73
CA ASP A 515 -5.01 14.43 5.21
C ASP A 515 -3.87 14.79 6.17
N ALA A 516 -3.89 15.99 6.76
CA ALA A 516 -2.94 16.41 7.77
C ALA A 516 -3.01 15.51 9.01
N ARG A 517 -4.23 15.23 9.51
CA ARG A 517 -4.41 14.29 10.64
C ARG A 517 -3.85 12.91 10.32
N SER A 518 -4.07 12.40 9.10
CA SER A 518 -3.56 11.10 8.70
C SER A 518 -2.03 11.03 8.62
N ILE A 519 -1.35 12.10 8.19
CA ILE A 519 0.13 12.13 8.16
C ILE A 519 0.68 12.29 9.58
N LEU A 520 0.09 13.19 10.38
CA LEU A 520 0.53 13.48 11.75
C LEU A 520 0.43 12.24 12.65
N ALA A 521 -0.60 11.40 12.46
CA ALA A 521 -0.73 10.12 13.16
C ALA A 521 0.48 9.19 12.96
N CYS A 522 1.17 9.30 11.81
CA CYS A 522 2.34 8.48 11.48
C CYS A 522 3.65 8.99 12.10
N LEU A 523 3.62 10.07 12.90
CA LEU A 523 4.82 10.57 13.58
C LEU A 523 5.40 9.48 14.52
N PRO A 524 6.70 9.17 14.43
CA PRO A 524 7.31 8.13 15.25
C PRO A 524 7.35 8.55 16.72
N THR A 525 6.89 7.67 17.60
CA THR A 525 6.91 7.88 19.05
C THR A 525 7.73 6.85 19.83
N ALA A 526 8.39 5.90 19.17
CA ALA A 526 9.18 4.88 19.86
C ALA A 526 10.51 5.44 20.41
N GLY A 527 10.92 4.97 21.60
CA GLY A 527 12.30 5.08 22.08
C GLY A 527 12.68 6.31 22.92
N ALA A 528 11.73 6.99 23.57
CA ALA A 528 12.02 8.20 24.35
C ALA A 528 11.67 8.05 25.84
N ASP A 529 12.70 7.81 26.68
CA ASP A 529 12.77 7.81 28.16
C ASP A 529 11.62 7.17 28.96
N ALA A 530 11.98 6.12 29.70
CA ALA A 530 11.11 5.23 30.47
C ALA A 530 10.66 5.76 31.86
N GLU A 531 11.09 6.95 32.28
CA GLU A 531 10.93 7.40 33.68
C GLU A 531 9.68 8.25 33.98
N ALA A 532 8.76 8.42 33.02
CA ALA A 532 7.53 9.17 33.30
C ALA A 532 6.56 8.39 34.20
N SER A 533 6.00 9.06 35.21
CA SER A 533 4.97 8.50 36.09
C SER A 533 3.57 8.48 35.48
N ASP A 534 3.33 9.30 34.44
CA ASP A 534 2.03 9.47 33.82
C ASP A 534 1.65 8.32 32.85
N PRO A 535 0.45 7.71 32.97
CA PRO A 535 0.01 6.62 32.10
C PRO A 535 -0.06 6.97 30.61
N VAL A 536 -0.38 8.21 30.25
CA VAL A 536 -0.44 8.65 28.84
C VAL A 536 0.97 8.66 28.25
N HIS A 537 1.94 9.23 28.96
CA HIS A 537 3.32 9.24 28.53
C HIS A 537 3.90 7.82 28.39
N ARG A 538 3.60 6.92 29.33
CA ARG A 538 4.03 5.51 29.24
C ARG A 538 3.40 4.79 28.05
N SER A 539 2.16 5.11 27.69
CA SER A 539 1.48 4.52 26.54
C SER A 539 2.17 4.86 25.22
N TRP A 540 2.59 6.12 25.04
CA TRP A 540 3.22 6.59 23.81
C TRP A 540 4.69 6.17 23.67
N PHE A 541 5.42 6.21 24.78
CA PHE A 541 6.88 6.21 24.77
C PHE A 541 7.52 5.15 25.67
N GLY A 542 6.72 4.45 26.47
CA GLY A 542 7.19 3.44 27.40
C GLY A 542 7.61 2.14 26.72
N SER A 543 8.22 1.25 27.51
CA SER A 543 8.62 -0.08 27.04
C SER A 543 7.40 -0.91 26.63
N PRO A 544 7.44 -1.61 25.47
CA PRO A 544 6.40 -2.56 25.06
C PRO A 544 6.15 -3.68 26.07
N ALA A 545 7.07 -3.93 27.02
CA ALA A 545 6.91 -4.93 28.07
C ALA A 545 5.77 -4.61 29.06
N HIS A 546 5.29 -3.36 29.11
CA HIS A 546 4.17 -2.96 29.96
C HIS A 546 2.84 -2.91 29.19
N ALA A 547 2.81 -3.33 27.93
CA ALA A 547 1.58 -3.48 27.18
C ALA A 547 0.87 -4.78 27.58
N ARG A 548 -0.46 -4.76 27.62
CA ARG A 548 -1.29 -5.94 27.92
C ARG A 548 -1.00 -7.11 26.97
N HIS A 549 -0.76 -6.80 25.71
CA HIS A 549 -0.39 -7.77 24.68
C HIS A 549 0.99 -7.46 24.16
N THR A 550 1.84 -8.48 24.01
CA THR A 550 3.06 -8.36 23.22
C THR A 550 2.72 -8.11 21.75
N ALA A 551 3.67 -7.57 21.00
CA ALA A 551 3.49 -7.37 19.55
C ALA A 551 3.14 -8.68 18.82
N ALA A 552 3.72 -9.81 19.23
CA ALA A 552 3.47 -11.12 18.64
C ALA A 552 2.05 -11.63 18.93
N GLU A 553 1.57 -11.50 20.18
CA GLU A 553 0.22 -11.91 20.55
C GLU A 553 -0.84 -11.09 19.81
N PHE A 554 -0.67 -9.77 19.78
CA PHE A 554 -1.58 -8.89 19.05
C PHE A 554 -1.58 -9.20 17.54
N LEU A 555 -0.41 -9.36 16.91
CA LEU A 555 -0.35 -9.68 15.48
C LEU A 555 -0.97 -11.05 15.17
N THR A 556 -0.81 -12.02 16.07
CA THR A 556 -1.46 -13.34 15.96
C THR A 556 -2.97 -13.20 16.05
N TRP A 557 -3.49 -12.45 17.02
CA TRP A 557 -4.91 -12.15 17.15
C TRP A 557 -5.48 -11.48 15.89
N PHE A 558 -4.84 -10.41 15.43
CA PHE A 558 -5.33 -9.65 14.27
C PHE A 558 -5.27 -10.47 12.97
N THR A 559 -4.22 -11.28 12.80
CA THR A 559 -4.13 -12.25 11.70
C THR A 559 -5.25 -13.29 11.77
N GLY A 560 -5.56 -13.78 12.98
CA GLY A 560 -6.68 -14.68 13.22
C GLY A 560 -8.02 -14.06 12.82
N VAL A 561 -8.28 -12.81 13.22
CA VAL A 561 -9.52 -12.10 12.81
C VAL A 561 -9.61 -12.00 11.28
N ARG A 562 -8.52 -11.63 10.60
CA ARG A 562 -8.49 -11.55 9.12
C ARG A 562 -8.72 -12.88 8.43
N ALA A 563 -8.24 -13.97 9.01
CA ALA A 563 -8.40 -15.31 8.46
C ALA A 563 -9.82 -15.85 8.65
N MET A 564 -10.49 -15.46 9.73
CA MET A 564 -11.81 -15.99 10.09
C MET A 564 -12.98 -15.15 9.57
N ARG A 565 -12.76 -13.86 9.27
CA ARG A 565 -13.79 -12.98 8.71
C ARG A 565 -13.89 -13.12 7.20
N GLU A 566 -15.10 -12.93 6.68
CA GLU A 566 -15.36 -12.94 5.25
C GLU A 566 -15.71 -11.53 4.75
N LEU A 567 -15.06 -11.11 3.67
CA LEU A 567 -15.41 -9.92 2.90
C LEU A 567 -15.36 -10.27 1.40
N VAL A 568 -16.51 -10.33 0.77
CA VAL A 568 -16.64 -10.50 -0.68
C VAL A 568 -17.13 -9.21 -1.29
N GLN A 569 -16.32 -8.62 -2.16
CA GLN A 569 -16.60 -7.36 -2.85
C GLN A 569 -16.65 -7.62 -4.36
N ASN A 570 -17.77 -7.26 -4.99
CA ASN A 570 -17.92 -7.32 -6.44
C ASN A 570 -18.31 -5.94 -6.96
N ARG A 571 -17.48 -5.37 -7.83
CA ARG A 571 -17.87 -4.17 -8.59
C ARG A 571 -19.03 -4.53 -9.51
N VAL A 572 -20.09 -3.74 -9.43
CA VAL A 572 -21.30 -3.89 -10.23
C VAL A 572 -21.65 -2.56 -10.91
N PRO A 573 -22.46 -2.57 -11.97
CA PRO A 573 -23.01 -1.34 -12.53
C PRO A 573 -23.65 -0.45 -11.44
N LEU A 574 -23.40 0.86 -11.45
CA LEU A 574 -24.06 1.79 -10.54
C LEU A 574 -25.58 1.69 -10.64
N ASP A 575 -26.13 1.47 -11.84
CA ASP A 575 -27.58 1.33 -12.04
C ASP A 575 -28.17 0.06 -11.38
N SER A 576 -27.36 -0.94 -11.02
CA SER A 576 -27.86 -2.14 -10.35
C SER A 576 -28.07 -1.93 -8.85
N VAL A 577 -27.49 -0.88 -8.24
CA VAL A 577 -27.69 -0.61 -6.80
C VAL A 577 -29.14 -0.27 -6.44
N LYS A 578 -29.98 0.03 -7.45
CA LYS A 578 -31.42 0.25 -7.28
C LYS A 578 -32.19 -0.97 -6.76
N GLU A 579 -31.66 -2.16 -7.01
CA GLU A 579 -32.22 -3.41 -6.47
C GLU A 579 -32.06 -3.50 -4.94
N HIS A 580 -31.23 -2.62 -4.37
CA HIS A 580 -30.93 -2.51 -2.95
C HIS A 580 -31.34 -1.14 -2.36
N GLY A 581 -32.44 -0.56 -2.85
CA GLY A 581 -33.06 0.63 -2.26
C GLY A 581 -32.41 1.97 -2.63
N TRP A 582 -31.44 2.00 -3.54
CA TRP A 582 -30.88 3.25 -4.06
C TRP A 582 -31.71 3.77 -5.25
N TYR A 583 -31.85 5.09 -5.37
CA TYR A 583 -32.48 5.71 -6.53
C TYR A 583 -31.60 6.83 -7.07
N ARG A 584 -31.80 7.16 -8.35
CA ARG A 584 -31.14 8.27 -9.03
C ARG A 584 -32.19 9.31 -9.41
N ALA A 585 -32.04 10.51 -8.87
CA ALA A 585 -32.75 11.72 -9.23
C ALA A 585 -31.87 12.61 -10.13
N PRO A 586 -32.41 13.71 -10.70
CA PRO A 586 -31.61 14.65 -11.49
C PRO A 586 -30.44 15.28 -10.72
N ASP A 587 -30.56 15.43 -9.40
CA ASP A 587 -29.63 16.15 -8.51
C ASP A 587 -28.90 15.26 -7.49
N GLU A 588 -29.36 14.02 -7.26
CA GLU A 588 -28.72 13.11 -6.31
C GLU A 588 -28.88 11.62 -6.64
N ILE A 589 -27.99 10.80 -6.07
CA ILE A 589 -28.17 9.34 -5.95
C ILE A 589 -28.21 9.05 -4.45
N ALA A 590 -29.33 8.55 -3.95
CA ALA A 590 -29.56 8.40 -2.51
C ALA A 590 -30.31 7.10 -2.21
N HIS A 591 -30.28 6.67 -0.95
CA HIS A 591 -31.03 5.51 -0.48
C HIS A 591 -32.44 5.92 -0.04
N GLU A 592 -33.46 5.11 -0.35
CA GLU A 592 -34.88 5.37 -0.09
C GLU A 592 -35.21 5.53 1.41
N SER A 593 -34.40 4.93 2.28
CA SER A 593 -34.54 5.07 3.74
C SER A 593 -34.13 6.45 4.27
N GLY A 594 -33.47 7.28 3.44
CA GLY A 594 -32.86 8.54 3.87
C GLY A 594 -31.61 8.40 4.74
N ARG A 595 -31.09 7.17 4.92
CA ARG A 595 -29.85 6.86 5.67
C ARG A 595 -28.63 6.80 4.74
N HIS A 596 -27.46 6.53 5.32
CA HIS A 596 -26.16 6.38 4.69
C HIS A 596 -25.61 7.71 4.17
N PHE A 597 -25.64 7.90 2.86
CA PHE A 597 -25.10 9.06 2.18
C PHE A 597 -25.84 9.26 0.87
N ARG A 598 -25.56 10.38 0.21
CA ARG A 598 -25.93 10.61 -1.18
C ARG A 598 -24.71 10.97 -2.03
N VAL A 599 -24.78 10.65 -3.31
CA VAL A 599 -23.92 11.24 -4.33
C VAL A 599 -24.61 12.50 -4.81
N MET A 600 -23.91 13.63 -4.83
CA MET A 600 -24.39 14.90 -5.38
C MET A 600 -23.42 15.45 -6.41
N ALA A 601 -23.88 16.40 -7.23
CA ALA A 601 -23.04 17.18 -8.12
C ALA A 601 -22.90 18.62 -7.61
N ALA A 602 -21.70 19.18 -7.73
CA ALA A 602 -21.42 20.55 -7.33
C ALA A 602 -20.73 21.34 -8.45
N GLU A 603 -21.11 22.60 -8.60
CA GLU A 603 -20.30 23.62 -9.24
C GLU A 603 -19.45 24.32 -8.19
N VAL A 604 -18.16 24.47 -8.49
CA VAL A 604 -17.19 25.10 -7.62
C VAL A 604 -16.62 26.29 -8.35
N THR A 605 -16.61 27.45 -7.71
CA THR A 605 -15.98 28.67 -8.21
C THR A 605 -14.94 29.15 -7.21
N ALA A 606 -13.72 29.45 -7.68
CA ALA A 606 -12.61 29.86 -6.84
C ALA A 606 -11.81 30.99 -7.50
N SER A 607 -11.66 32.13 -6.83
CA SER A 607 -10.97 33.30 -7.39
C SER A 607 -9.45 33.16 -7.49
N ASN A 608 -8.85 32.26 -6.69
CA ASN A 608 -7.40 32.15 -6.52
C ASN A 608 -6.83 30.79 -6.99
N ARG A 609 -7.55 30.06 -7.86
CA ARG A 609 -7.08 28.81 -8.50
C ARG A 609 -6.87 29.00 -10.00
N GLU A 610 -6.01 28.16 -10.59
CA GLU A 610 -5.73 28.15 -12.04
C GLU A 610 -6.98 27.87 -12.89
N VAL A 611 -7.89 27.06 -12.34
CA VAL A 611 -9.21 26.80 -12.88
C VAL A 611 -10.20 27.56 -12.01
N ALA A 612 -10.71 28.68 -12.54
CA ALA A 612 -11.60 29.57 -11.82
C ALA A 612 -12.98 28.94 -11.51
N SER A 613 -13.39 27.94 -12.29
CA SER A 613 -14.60 27.17 -12.03
C SER A 613 -14.53 25.75 -12.62
N TRP A 614 -14.99 24.76 -11.87
CA TRP A 614 -15.14 23.38 -12.32
C TRP A 614 -16.37 22.75 -11.68
N THR A 615 -16.75 21.56 -12.16
CA THR A 615 -17.84 20.78 -11.57
C THR A 615 -17.34 19.40 -11.21
N GLN A 616 -17.84 18.83 -10.11
CA GLN A 616 -17.49 17.46 -9.73
C GLN A 616 -18.60 16.77 -8.92
N PRO A 617 -18.61 15.43 -8.91
CA PRO A 617 -19.36 14.67 -7.93
C PRO A 617 -18.75 14.81 -6.52
N LEU A 618 -19.59 14.71 -5.50
CA LEU A 618 -19.20 14.63 -4.08
C LEU A 618 -20.12 13.62 -3.36
N ILE A 619 -19.61 13.03 -2.28
CA ILE A 619 -20.39 12.20 -1.35
C ILE A 619 -20.79 13.06 -0.15
N GLU A 620 -22.06 13.04 0.22
CA GLU A 620 -22.58 13.75 1.39
C GLU A 620 -23.25 12.75 2.34
N PRO A 621 -22.69 12.54 3.56
CA PRO A 621 -23.34 11.73 4.59
C PRO A 621 -24.68 12.34 5.02
N ARG A 622 -25.68 11.51 5.32
CA ARG A 622 -27.01 12.01 5.72
C ARG A 622 -27.07 12.51 7.15
N VAL A 623 -26.19 11.97 8.00
CA VAL A 623 -26.06 12.29 9.41
C VAL A 623 -24.58 12.25 9.80
N PRO A 624 -24.16 13.02 10.82
CA PRO A 624 -22.80 12.96 11.32
C PRO A 624 -22.51 11.60 11.98
N GLY A 625 -21.25 11.18 11.90
CA GLY A 625 -20.78 9.98 12.60
C GLY A 625 -20.22 10.27 13.99
N LEU A 626 -19.98 9.19 14.73
CA LEU A 626 -19.30 9.16 16.01
C LEU A 626 -18.14 8.17 15.93
N MET A 627 -16.93 8.68 16.18
CA MET A 627 -15.70 7.92 16.22
C MET A 627 -15.11 8.06 17.62
N ALA A 628 -15.23 7.02 18.45
CA ALA A 628 -14.81 7.07 19.84
C ALA A 628 -13.82 5.98 20.21
N LEU A 629 -12.81 6.35 20.99
CA LEU A 629 -11.81 5.46 21.55
C LEU A 629 -11.98 5.41 23.07
N LEU A 630 -12.40 4.26 23.59
CA LEU A 630 -12.40 3.99 25.02
C LEU A 630 -10.96 3.74 25.47
N VAL A 631 -10.55 4.40 26.56
CA VAL A 631 -9.21 4.28 27.13
C VAL A 631 -9.26 3.91 28.61
N LYS A 632 -8.30 3.12 29.06
CA LYS A 632 -8.16 2.69 30.46
C LYS A 632 -6.69 2.54 30.84
N PRO A 633 -6.23 3.06 31.99
CA PRO A 633 -4.94 2.65 32.55
C PRO A 633 -4.99 1.18 32.98
N ILE A 634 -4.15 0.34 32.38
CA ILE A 634 -3.94 -1.07 32.75
C ILE A 634 -2.47 -1.18 33.17
N ASP A 635 -2.23 -1.65 34.40
CA ASP A 635 -0.89 -1.73 35.01
C ASP A 635 -0.10 -0.42 34.93
N GLY A 636 -0.79 0.71 35.08
CA GLY A 636 -0.21 2.05 35.05
C GLY A 636 0.17 2.57 33.66
N VAL A 637 -0.31 1.93 32.58
CA VAL A 637 -0.13 2.36 31.19
C VAL A 637 -1.50 2.56 30.53
N LEU A 638 -1.72 3.70 29.88
CA LEU A 638 -2.98 3.93 29.16
C LEU A 638 -3.08 2.97 27.96
N HIS A 639 -4.16 2.22 27.89
CA HIS A 639 -4.52 1.40 26.74
C HIS A 639 -5.78 1.95 26.09
N ALA A 640 -5.88 1.77 24.78
CA ALA A 640 -7.02 2.08 23.95
C ALA A 640 -7.67 0.78 23.48
N LEU A 641 -8.98 0.67 23.64
CA LEU A 641 -9.75 -0.46 23.14
C LEU A 641 -10.00 -0.25 21.65
N VAL A 642 -9.43 -1.07 20.79
CA VAL A 642 -9.66 -0.99 19.34
C VAL A 642 -10.46 -2.19 18.88
N GLN A 643 -11.12 -2.06 17.72
CA GLN A 643 -11.82 -3.17 17.09
C GLN A 643 -11.16 -3.54 15.76
N ALA A 644 -11.13 -4.82 15.41
CA ALA A 644 -10.78 -5.28 14.07
C ALA A 644 -12.05 -5.27 13.20
N ARG A 645 -12.19 -4.22 12.40
CA ARG A 645 -13.41 -3.91 11.65
C ARG A 645 -13.33 -4.34 10.19
N VAL A 646 -14.41 -4.91 9.69
CA VAL A 646 -14.59 -5.25 8.26
C VAL A 646 -15.54 -4.23 7.64
N ASP A 647 -15.03 -3.36 6.78
CA ASP A 647 -15.82 -2.36 6.06
C ASP A 647 -15.80 -2.62 4.55
N VAL A 648 -16.83 -2.10 3.87
CA VAL A 648 -17.16 -2.40 2.47
C VAL A 648 -16.04 -2.12 1.48
N GLY A 649 -15.15 -1.20 1.80
CA GLY A 649 -14.06 -0.73 0.95
C GLY A 649 -12.67 -1.23 1.32
N HIS A 650 -12.53 -2.05 2.36
CA HIS A 650 -11.22 -2.54 2.80
C HIS A 650 -10.54 -3.40 1.73
N LEU A 651 -9.21 -3.35 1.71
CA LEU A 651 -8.38 -4.19 0.84
C LEU A 651 -8.06 -5.56 1.47
N ASN A 652 -7.80 -5.58 2.79
CA ASN A 652 -7.31 -6.77 3.51
C ASN A 652 -8.32 -7.31 4.54
N VAL A 653 -9.59 -7.43 4.14
CA VAL A 653 -10.73 -7.89 4.97
C VAL A 653 -11.01 -6.97 6.16
N ALA A 654 -10.08 -6.85 7.11
CA ALA A 654 -10.23 -6.03 8.31
C ALA A 654 -9.07 -5.04 8.52
N GLU A 655 -9.38 -3.90 9.11
CA GLU A 655 -8.43 -2.91 9.66
C GLU A 655 -8.80 -2.59 11.11
N LEU A 656 -7.82 -2.15 11.91
CA LEU A 656 -8.09 -1.62 13.23
C LEU A 656 -8.86 -0.31 13.12
N ALA A 657 -9.92 -0.20 13.90
CA ALA A 657 -10.82 0.93 13.95
C ALA A 657 -11.02 1.40 15.41
N PRO A 658 -11.59 2.60 15.63
CA PRO A 658 -11.98 3.07 16.95
C PRO A 658 -12.88 2.06 17.68
N THR A 659 -12.98 2.16 19.01
CA THR A 659 -13.91 1.31 19.78
C THR A 659 -15.33 1.42 19.26
N VAL A 660 -15.77 2.63 18.93
CA VAL A 660 -17.06 2.91 18.31
C VAL A 660 -16.82 3.67 17.02
N GLN A 661 -17.32 3.13 15.91
CA GLN A 661 -17.34 3.76 14.60
C GLN A 661 -18.72 3.53 13.99
N CYS A 662 -19.57 4.54 14.07
CA CYS A 662 -20.95 4.44 13.60
C CYS A 662 -21.57 5.81 13.31
N ARG A 663 -22.84 5.79 12.88
CA ARG A 663 -23.71 6.97 12.77
C ARG A 663 -24.86 6.79 13.75
N PRO A 664 -24.79 7.32 14.99
CA PRO A 664 -25.74 6.97 16.06
C PRO A 664 -27.21 7.10 15.66
N LEU A 665 -27.56 8.15 14.89
CA LEU A 665 -28.92 8.37 14.41
C LEU A 665 -29.45 7.24 13.50
N GLU A 666 -28.59 6.48 12.84
CA GLU A 666 -28.99 5.32 12.01
C GLU A 666 -29.32 4.06 12.83
N HIS A 667 -28.99 4.06 14.13
CA HIS A 667 -29.27 2.95 15.06
C HIS A 667 -30.47 3.21 15.97
N THR A 668 -31.23 4.27 15.72
CA THR A 668 -32.42 4.65 16.50
C THR A 668 -33.71 4.56 15.68
N GLY A 669 -34.85 4.32 16.35
CA GLY A 669 -36.18 4.31 15.76
C GLY A 669 -36.66 2.95 15.21
N PRO A 670 -37.87 2.89 14.59
CA PRO A 670 -38.56 1.64 14.23
C PRO A 670 -37.85 0.72 13.22
N GLY A 671 -36.76 1.16 12.62
CA GLY A 671 -35.94 0.39 11.67
C GLY A 671 -34.43 0.47 11.93
N GLY A 672 -34.02 0.78 13.17
CA GLY A 672 -32.62 0.86 13.56
C GLY A 672 -31.93 -0.51 13.54
N ALA A 673 -30.70 -0.56 13.04
CA ALA A 673 -29.84 -1.73 13.14
C ALA A 673 -29.45 -2.00 14.62
N PRO A 674 -28.97 -3.21 14.97
CA PRO A 674 -28.47 -3.49 16.30
C PRO A 674 -27.49 -2.42 16.79
N TYR A 675 -27.56 -2.11 18.08
CA TYR A 675 -26.71 -1.09 18.68
C TYR A 675 -25.24 -1.50 18.58
N PRO A 676 -24.35 -0.65 18.06
CA PRO A 676 -22.92 -0.95 18.04
C PRO A 676 -22.40 -1.22 19.45
N PRO A 677 -21.51 -2.22 19.63
CA PRO A 677 -20.85 -2.43 20.91
C PRO A 677 -20.21 -1.14 21.43
N TYR A 678 -20.30 -0.91 22.73
CA TYR A 678 -19.70 0.23 23.43
C TYR A 678 -20.29 1.63 23.13
N LEU A 679 -21.30 1.75 22.25
CA LEU A 679 -21.89 3.05 21.93
C LEU A 679 -22.56 3.70 23.16
N GLU A 680 -23.31 2.91 23.94
CA GLU A 680 -23.99 3.40 25.16
C GLU A 680 -22.99 3.94 26.18
N GLN A 681 -21.83 3.28 26.33
CA GLN A 681 -20.76 3.69 27.23
C GLN A 681 -20.18 5.06 26.84
N VAL A 682 -20.14 5.38 25.55
CA VAL A 682 -19.68 6.69 25.06
C VAL A 682 -20.75 7.76 25.26
N GLU A 683 -22.01 7.46 24.96
CA GLU A 683 -23.11 8.43 25.05
C GLU A 683 -23.51 8.76 26.49
N SER A 684 -23.40 7.78 27.39
CA SER A 684 -23.70 7.96 28.82
C SER A 684 -22.51 8.45 29.65
N ALA A 685 -21.32 8.56 29.05
CA ALA A 685 -20.13 9.00 29.76
C ALA A 685 -20.30 10.44 30.28
N PRO A 686 -19.92 10.72 31.54
CA PRO A 686 -19.92 12.08 32.05
C PRO A 686 -18.80 12.92 31.40
N ALA A 687 -19.03 14.23 31.32
CA ALA A 687 -18.15 15.16 30.58
C ALA A 687 -16.68 15.15 31.06
N ASP A 688 -16.44 14.88 32.34
CA ASP A 688 -15.11 14.81 32.94
C ASP A 688 -14.28 13.58 32.50
N ARG A 689 -14.92 12.60 31.85
CA ARG A 689 -14.26 11.41 31.28
C ARG A 689 -13.78 11.61 29.85
N PHE A 690 -14.20 12.69 29.18
CA PHE A 690 -13.73 13.00 27.83
C PHE A 690 -12.34 13.62 27.92
N ARG A 691 -11.32 12.84 27.52
CA ARG A 691 -9.92 13.28 27.41
C ARG A 691 -9.70 14.12 26.15
N TYR A 692 -10.50 13.87 25.12
CA TYR A 692 -10.60 14.64 23.88
C TYR A 692 -12.04 14.57 23.36
N ASP A 693 -12.55 15.68 22.83
CA ASP A 693 -13.87 15.76 22.19
C ASP A 693 -13.90 16.96 21.24
N ALA A 694 -14.02 16.70 19.94
CA ALA A 694 -14.15 17.73 18.92
C ALA A 694 -14.82 17.18 17.65
N VAL A 695 -15.39 18.06 16.84
CA VAL A 695 -15.95 17.72 15.53
C VAL A 695 -14.89 17.93 14.46
N GLN A 696 -14.60 16.89 13.68
CA GLN A 696 -13.66 16.98 12.57
C GLN A 696 -14.34 16.53 11.27
N SER A 697 -13.95 17.14 10.14
CA SER A 697 -14.46 16.78 8.83
C SER A 697 -13.50 15.90 8.03
N GLU A 698 -14.05 15.13 7.10
CA GLU A 698 -13.31 14.31 6.14
C GLU A 698 -12.76 15.13 4.96
N GLU A 699 -12.06 14.50 4.01
CA GLU A 699 -11.43 15.17 2.84
C GLU A 699 -12.46 15.95 2.00
N GLY A 700 -12.36 17.28 2.00
CA GLY A 700 -13.26 18.15 1.25
C GLY A 700 -13.10 18.03 -0.27
N GLY A 701 -12.07 17.36 -0.77
CA GLY A 701 -11.92 17.05 -2.20
C GLY A 701 -12.95 16.04 -2.73
N ARG A 702 -13.60 15.26 -1.85
CA ARG A 702 -14.50 14.15 -2.21
C ARG A 702 -15.77 14.10 -1.38
N PHE A 703 -15.73 14.64 -0.17
CA PHE A 703 -16.83 14.57 0.77
C PHE A 703 -17.39 15.96 1.05
N PHE A 704 -18.66 16.17 0.74
CA PHE A 704 -19.35 17.43 1.01
C PHE A 704 -19.85 17.45 2.45
N HIS A 705 -19.25 18.29 3.28
CA HIS A 705 -19.65 18.53 4.67
C HIS A 705 -19.74 17.24 5.51
N ALA A 706 -18.90 16.25 5.21
CA ALA A 706 -18.82 15.03 6.00
C ALA A 706 -18.13 15.32 7.32
N GLN A 707 -18.89 15.33 8.41
CA GLN A 707 -18.40 15.61 9.76
C GLN A 707 -18.66 14.43 10.70
N ASN A 708 -17.70 14.22 11.60
CA ASN A 708 -17.78 13.22 12.64
C ASN A 708 -17.36 13.83 13.98
N ARG A 709 -18.03 13.45 15.07
CA ARG A 709 -17.55 13.72 16.42
C ARG A 709 -16.46 12.70 16.75
N TYR A 710 -15.28 13.18 17.09
CA TYR A 710 -14.14 12.37 17.50
C TYR A 710 -13.94 12.50 19.02
N ALA A 711 -13.98 11.39 19.73
CA ALA A 711 -13.88 11.37 21.19
C ALA A 711 -12.86 10.36 21.71
N ILE A 712 -12.14 10.72 22.76
CA ILE A 712 -11.33 9.78 23.56
C ILE A 712 -11.92 9.80 24.96
N VAL A 713 -12.50 8.67 25.39
CA VAL A 713 -13.30 8.58 26.61
C VAL A 713 -12.63 7.62 27.58
N GLU A 714 -12.30 8.10 28.76
CA GLU A 714 -11.74 7.24 29.81
C GLU A 714 -12.85 6.48 30.52
N VAL A 715 -12.78 5.15 30.48
CA VAL A 715 -13.75 4.30 31.18
C VAL A 715 -13.47 4.27 32.69
N PRO A 716 -14.48 3.95 33.52
CA PRO A 716 -14.28 3.72 34.95
C PRO A 716 -13.21 2.66 35.26
N PRO A 717 -12.51 2.73 36.41
CA PRO A 717 -11.48 1.75 36.77
C PRO A 717 -11.97 0.30 36.85
N ASP A 718 -13.24 0.10 37.22
CA ASP A 718 -13.94 -1.19 37.30
C ASP A 718 -14.46 -1.69 35.93
N PHE A 719 -14.25 -0.95 34.84
CA PHE A 719 -14.61 -1.39 33.50
C PHE A 719 -13.87 -2.68 33.13
N PRO A 720 -14.56 -3.71 32.60
CA PRO A 720 -13.94 -4.99 32.26
C PRO A 720 -12.80 -4.86 31.25
N GLU A 721 -11.73 -5.60 31.50
CA GLU A 721 -10.57 -5.65 30.58
C GLU A 721 -10.67 -6.81 29.58
N ASP A 722 -11.55 -7.77 29.85
CA ASP A 722 -11.90 -8.81 28.90
C ASP A 722 -12.76 -8.18 27.79
N ALA A 723 -12.25 -8.27 26.57
CA ALA A 723 -12.88 -7.70 25.38
C ALA A 723 -13.44 -8.84 24.50
N PRO A 724 -14.50 -8.58 23.71
CA PRO A 724 -14.98 -9.51 22.70
C PRO A 724 -13.89 -9.90 21.70
N ASP A 725 -14.07 -11.02 21.00
CA ASP A 725 -13.05 -11.61 20.11
C ASP A 725 -12.53 -10.67 19.01
N ASP A 726 -13.32 -9.67 18.60
CA ASP A 726 -12.96 -8.66 17.60
C ASP A 726 -12.46 -7.34 18.20
N PHE A 727 -12.17 -7.30 19.50
CA PHE A 727 -11.63 -6.14 20.21
C PHE A 727 -10.34 -6.49 20.96
N ALA A 728 -9.44 -5.51 21.09
CA ALA A 728 -8.20 -5.65 21.85
C ALA A 728 -7.77 -4.33 22.50
N TRP A 729 -7.14 -4.41 23.66
CA TRP A 729 -6.54 -3.26 24.35
C TRP A 729 -5.09 -3.08 23.91
N LEU A 730 -4.77 -1.95 23.27
CA LEU A 730 -3.42 -1.64 22.78
C LEU A 730 -2.94 -0.30 23.31
N THR A 731 -1.64 -0.16 23.54
CA THR A 731 -1.06 1.16 23.86
C THR A 731 -1.03 2.05 22.61
N LEU A 732 -0.98 3.37 22.82
CA LEU A 732 -0.88 4.34 21.73
C LEU A 732 0.45 4.18 20.97
N GLY A 733 1.52 3.77 21.66
CA GLY A 733 2.81 3.44 21.05
C GLY A 733 2.75 2.19 20.15
N GLN A 734 1.97 1.16 20.53
CA GLN A 734 1.73 0.00 19.65
C GLN A 734 0.98 0.42 18.38
N LEU A 735 -0.08 1.22 18.54
CA LEU A 735 -0.86 1.75 17.41
C LEU A 735 0.00 2.60 16.47
N SER A 736 0.82 3.50 17.01
CA SER A 736 1.77 4.31 16.24
C SER A 736 2.80 3.45 15.51
N GLY A 737 3.35 2.42 16.17
CA GLY A 737 4.32 1.50 15.56
C GLY A 737 3.77 0.77 14.33
N LEU A 738 2.48 0.45 14.31
CA LEU A 738 1.83 -0.21 13.17
C LEU A 738 1.71 0.69 11.94
N LEU A 739 1.76 2.02 12.09
CA LEU A 739 1.67 2.98 10.98
C LEU A 739 2.92 3.04 10.11
N ALA A 740 4.02 2.38 10.51
CA ALA A 740 5.11 2.06 9.61
C ALA A 740 4.68 1.10 8.46
N HIS A 741 3.51 0.47 8.61
CA HIS A 741 2.93 -0.44 7.64
C HIS A 741 1.54 0.04 7.19
N GLY A 742 1.17 -0.33 5.97
CA GLY A 742 -0.15 0.02 5.43
C GLY A 742 -1.24 -0.98 5.81
N ASN A 743 -2.48 -0.51 5.75
CA ASN A 743 -3.70 -1.29 5.99
C ASN A 743 -3.76 -1.93 7.38
N TYR A 744 -3.17 -1.33 8.41
CA TYR A 744 -3.35 -1.80 9.80
C TYR A 744 -4.39 -0.98 10.54
N LEU A 745 -4.36 0.35 10.41
CA LEU A 745 -5.29 1.27 11.05
C LEU A 745 -6.08 2.01 9.97
N ASN A 746 -7.39 2.05 10.10
CA ASN A 746 -8.25 2.84 9.24
C ASN A 746 -8.09 4.35 9.51
N ILE A 747 -8.64 5.19 8.63
CA ILE A 747 -8.48 6.65 8.70
C ILE A 747 -9.13 7.25 9.96
N GLU A 748 -10.22 6.68 10.44
CA GLU A 748 -10.91 7.13 11.65
C GLU A 748 -10.04 6.91 12.90
N LEU A 749 -9.41 5.74 13.04
CA LEU A 749 -8.48 5.47 14.14
C LEU A 749 -7.20 6.29 14.02
N ARG A 750 -6.68 6.52 12.81
CA ARG A 750 -5.55 7.43 12.60
C ARG A 750 -5.89 8.86 13.00
N THR A 751 -7.10 9.34 12.71
CA THR A 751 -7.57 10.64 13.20
C THR A 751 -7.58 10.67 14.73
N LEU A 752 -8.12 9.66 15.41
CA LEU A 752 -8.08 9.60 16.87
C LEU A 752 -6.67 9.53 17.43
N LEU A 753 -5.73 8.85 16.75
CA LEU A 753 -4.34 8.80 17.16
C LEU A 753 -3.65 10.17 17.01
N ALA A 754 -3.94 10.91 15.93
CA ALA A 754 -3.49 12.29 15.79
C ALA A 754 -4.06 13.19 16.90
N CYS A 755 -5.34 13.02 17.25
CA CYS A 755 -5.99 13.73 18.35
C CYS A 755 -5.40 13.33 19.72
N ALA A 756 -4.99 12.08 19.89
CA ALA A 756 -4.36 11.58 21.11
C ALA A 756 -2.99 12.20 21.38
N HIS A 757 -2.34 12.82 20.40
CA HIS A 757 -1.16 13.67 20.66
C HIS A 757 -1.48 14.87 21.55
N THR A 758 -2.74 15.29 21.66
CA THR A 758 -3.12 16.40 22.55
C THR A 758 -3.12 16.04 24.04
N LEU A 759 -2.93 14.76 24.38
CA LEU A 759 -3.05 14.23 25.74
C LEU A 759 -1.76 14.32 26.58
N TYR A 760 -0.61 14.70 25.99
CA TYR A 760 0.69 14.74 26.67
C TYR A 760 1.56 15.93 26.31
#